data_AF-A0A100IKD4-F1
#
_entry.id   AF-A0A100IKD4-F1
#
_cell.length_a   1.000
_cell.length_b   1.000
_cell.length_c   1.000
_cell.angle_alpha   90.00
_cell.angle_beta   90.00
_cell.angle_gamma   90.00
#
_symmetry.space_group_name_H-M   'P 1'
#
loop_
_entity.id
_entity.type
_entity.pdbx_description
1 polymer ?
#
loop_
_entity_poly.entity_id
_entity_poly.type
_entity_poly.pdbx_seq_one_letter_code
_entity_poly.pdbx_strand_id
1 'polypeptide(L)'
;MKPPAPARLQQVHIPLSGGGYEPISSLDSRNAVYDLDDEAIQESLLQFCSAKSWNNSSRSAFMPGPILVSSEHQRQWKELNDALVSAMTDIVERWWTDSVSRFPERMPLEPAEEDLLRWIDSQVPDMIPSYRKCRGSWRPDFLIEEHNEGAPGSIENFRISEINARFSFNGLMYAACGQRALEEQGIADGSNGLVGATEPAKMIGGILSLFDPNLPLHLLKGDEPGIDIHMVVELLSARFGISPRFVLPTDLRLVPNPEDKNGYRLCCVVRESKLQETERLSSLIYHNGEALEEIHQVGLELHQRELRALSPEMLRQISLRCFNDMRTILLVHDKRMLGIVRQELDSLIERNTITPAQAKTLNKGIADTLLPGSSELERFIEYCKRNPGLKNGYILKPVRSGKGEGIVFGEDLDAAEWASRLEDLRSSMLGPGTCIVQRRVNPVRYDVVLEATGEVARYPLVGTYHSIQEISRAVPHLVANDLRHASHPSHITDVSNTLRHTGILKVSLKFEDDSSHYLQQLMIGLHKHHGHGLPITHSASRGWFWDIRPNSTTFQTPSHQARSETMEEFPWHTDCSYEEAPPRYFALQVLREDQCGGGTLSVMNVGRLSSLLSTSTCTALLRPEYRITVPPEFVKCDTKHHVVGGLMATDAKEVPSMVRFREDIVTPLTAEAALALQELKNCLLGQKVQAETLQLTSDCLPRGSVILMDNYRWLHARSHVRDPVRHLRRVRWDARPFPTSLNDSSIVQ
;
A
#
# COMPACT_ATOMS: atom_id res chain seq x y z
N MET A 1 -4.07 -39.79 5.69
CA MET A 1 -4.14 -39.53 4.22
C MET A 1 -4.72 -38.13 4.09
N LYS A 2 -4.03 -37.17 3.44
CA LYS A 2 -4.61 -35.82 3.26
C LYS A 2 -5.82 -35.94 2.31
N PRO A 3 -7.02 -35.46 2.68
CA PRO A 3 -8.12 -35.39 1.73
C PRO A 3 -7.69 -34.55 0.51
N PRO A 4 -8.08 -34.93 -0.72
CA PRO A 4 -7.78 -34.13 -1.91
C PRO A 4 -8.37 -32.72 -1.75
N ALA A 5 -7.68 -31.71 -2.29
CA ALA A 5 -8.21 -30.34 -2.28
C ALA A 5 -9.58 -30.31 -2.97
N PRO A 6 -10.56 -29.58 -2.41
CA PRO A 6 -11.90 -29.61 -2.96
C PRO A 6 -11.93 -28.92 -4.33
N ALA A 7 -12.68 -29.52 -5.26
CA ALA A 7 -12.90 -28.94 -6.59
C ALA A 7 -13.85 -27.73 -6.58
N ARG A 8 -14.51 -27.47 -5.44
CA ARG A 8 -15.49 -26.40 -5.20
C ARG A 8 -15.26 -25.76 -3.84
N LEU A 9 -15.75 -24.55 -3.63
CA LEU A 9 -15.84 -23.98 -2.28
C LEU A 9 -16.69 -24.86 -1.37
N GLN A 10 -16.27 -25.01 -0.13
CA GLN A 10 -16.98 -25.83 0.86
C GLN A 10 -16.72 -25.28 2.25
N GLN A 11 -17.77 -25.11 3.06
CA GLN A 11 -17.58 -24.83 4.48
C GLN A 11 -17.12 -26.10 5.19
N VAL A 12 -16.12 -25.94 6.05
CA VAL A 12 -15.53 -27.04 6.80
C VAL A 12 -15.57 -26.73 8.30
N HIS A 13 -15.67 -27.77 9.11
CA HIS A 13 -15.45 -27.72 10.55
C HIS A 13 -14.04 -28.20 10.86
N ILE A 14 -13.36 -27.49 11.75
CA ILE A 14 -12.06 -27.89 12.30
C ILE A 14 -12.23 -27.86 13.83
N PRO A 15 -12.13 -29.00 14.52
CA PRO A 15 -12.22 -29.03 15.97
C PRO A 15 -11.10 -28.22 16.63
N LEU A 16 -11.42 -27.43 17.66
CA LEU A 16 -10.42 -26.70 18.46
C LEU A 16 -9.40 -27.61 19.14
N SER A 17 -9.72 -28.89 19.34
CA SER A 17 -8.77 -29.90 19.84
C SER A 17 -7.64 -30.22 18.84
N GLY A 18 -7.66 -29.62 17.65
CA GLY A 18 -6.79 -29.95 16.53
C GLY A 18 -7.26 -31.22 15.80
N GLY A 19 -6.69 -31.46 14.61
CA GLY A 19 -7.03 -32.60 13.77
C GLY A 19 -7.17 -32.24 12.29
N GLY A 20 -7.77 -33.14 11.51
CA GLY A 20 -8.16 -32.85 10.14
C GLY A 20 -9.42 -31.97 10.08
N TYR A 21 -9.78 -31.52 8.89
CA TYR A 21 -11.05 -30.83 8.65
C TYR A 21 -12.10 -31.80 8.15
N GLU A 22 -13.37 -31.52 8.46
CA GLU A 22 -14.52 -32.27 7.95
C GLU A 22 -15.49 -31.32 7.22
N PRO A 23 -15.98 -31.68 6.02
CA PRO A 23 -17.06 -30.95 5.38
C PRO A 23 -18.31 -30.87 6.27
N ILE A 24 -18.92 -29.68 6.35
CA ILE A 24 -20.17 -29.48 7.09
C ILE A 24 -21.29 -30.43 6.59
N SER A 25 -21.31 -30.74 5.30
CA SER A 25 -22.26 -31.70 4.70
C SER A 25 -22.16 -33.14 5.24
N SER A 26 -21.06 -33.48 5.91
CA SER A 26 -20.82 -34.81 6.50
C SER A 26 -20.94 -34.86 8.03
N LEU A 27 -21.14 -33.72 8.70
CA LEU A 27 -21.24 -33.67 10.17
C LEU A 27 -22.67 -33.96 10.66
N ASP A 28 -22.79 -34.76 11.73
CA ASP A 28 -24.03 -34.85 12.50
C ASP A 28 -24.12 -33.61 13.41
N SER A 29 -25.10 -32.75 13.14
CA SER A 29 -25.42 -31.54 13.92
C SER A 29 -25.48 -31.73 15.44
N ARG A 30 -25.69 -32.95 15.94
CA ARG A 30 -25.75 -33.26 17.38
C ARG A 30 -24.40 -33.50 18.06
N ASN A 31 -23.32 -33.68 17.29
CA ASN A 31 -21.99 -34.01 17.80
C ASN A 31 -20.98 -32.85 17.69
N ALA A 32 -21.32 -31.78 16.97
CA ALA A 32 -20.44 -30.64 16.74
C ALA A 32 -20.66 -29.57 17.82
N VAL A 33 -19.58 -29.10 18.42
CA VAL A 33 -19.60 -28.17 19.55
C VAL A 33 -19.59 -26.72 19.06
N TYR A 34 -20.56 -26.38 18.22
CA TYR A 34 -20.62 -25.08 17.55
C TYR A 34 -20.70 -23.89 18.53
N ASP A 35 -21.34 -24.06 19.69
CA ASP A 35 -21.42 -23.03 20.73
C ASP A 35 -20.04 -22.70 21.34
N LEU A 36 -19.21 -23.72 21.67
CA LEU A 36 -17.87 -23.47 22.24
C LEU A 36 -16.92 -22.90 21.18
N ASP A 37 -17.03 -23.35 19.93
CA ASP A 37 -16.24 -22.83 18.83
C ASP A 37 -16.57 -21.35 18.56
N ASP A 38 -17.85 -20.97 18.64
CA ASP A 38 -18.27 -19.56 18.56
C ASP A 38 -17.72 -18.74 19.71
N GLU A 39 -17.90 -19.18 20.97
CA GLU A 39 -17.38 -18.46 22.14
C GLU A 39 -15.87 -18.21 22.05
N ALA A 40 -15.07 -19.23 21.69
CA ALA A 40 -13.62 -19.12 21.57
C ALA A 40 -13.18 -18.14 20.47
N ILE A 41 -13.88 -18.14 19.33
CA ILE A 41 -13.60 -17.20 18.24
C ILE A 41 -14.03 -15.78 18.63
N GLN A 42 -15.20 -15.62 19.25
CA GLN A 42 -15.70 -14.33 19.72
C GLN A 42 -14.74 -13.70 20.74
N GLU A 43 -14.12 -14.49 21.63
CA GLU A 43 -13.05 -14.04 22.53
C GLU A 43 -11.77 -13.65 21.78
N SER A 44 -11.36 -14.46 20.79
CA SER A 44 -10.16 -14.19 19.99
C SER A 44 -10.25 -12.89 19.18
N LEU A 45 -11.43 -12.59 18.63
CA LEU A 45 -11.69 -11.34 17.91
C LEU A 45 -11.43 -10.09 18.78
N LEU A 46 -11.64 -10.18 20.10
CA LEU A 46 -11.41 -9.08 21.04
C LEU A 46 -9.93 -8.83 21.34
N GLN A 47 -9.03 -9.77 21.04
CA GLN A 47 -7.59 -9.58 21.21
C GLN A 47 -7.01 -8.55 20.23
N PHE A 48 -7.71 -8.32 19.11
CA PHE A 48 -7.22 -7.45 18.04
C PHE A 48 -7.85 -6.06 18.06
N CYS A 49 -9.14 -5.96 18.37
CA CYS A 49 -9.90 -4.73 18.46
C CYS A 49 -10.89 -4.83 19.62
N SER A 50 -10.93 -3.79 20.46
CA SER A 50 -11.86 -3.74 21.59
C SER A 50 -13.32 -3.82 21.13
N ALA A 51 -14.20 -4.36 21.99
CA ALA A 51 -15.61 -4.54 21.65
C ALA A 51 -16.30 -3.25 21.15
N LYS A 52 -15.84 -2.07 21.59
CA LYS A 52 -16.39 -0.77 21.22
C LYS A 52 -16.05 -0.30 19.81
N SER A 53 -15.01 -0.84 19.16
CA SER A 53 -14.65 -0.45 17.79
C SER A 53 -15.36 -1.27 16.73
N TRP A 54 -15.92 -2.43 17.09
CA TRP A 54 -16.80 -3.19 16.23
C TRP A 54 -18.12 -2.45 16.06
N ASN A 55 -18.45 -2.11 14.82
CA ASN A 55 -19.70 -1.42 14.53
C ASN A 55 -20.90 -2.39 14.59
N ASN A 56 -21.99 -1.97 15.24
CA ASN A 56 -23.23 -2.74 15.40
C ASN A 56 -22.98 -4.18 15.87
N SER A 57 -23.68 -5.14 15.26
CA SER A 57 -23.58 -6.58 15.54
C SER A 57 -22.56 -7.30 14.65
N SER A 58 -21.61 -6.57 14.06
CA SER A 58 -20.65 -7.17 13.09
C SER A 58 -19.82 -8.28 13.73
N ARG A 59 -19.33 -8.09 14.97
CA ARG A 59 -18.57 -9.10 15.71
C ARG A 59 -19.38 -10.39 15.92
N SER A 60 -20.60 -10.27 16.42
CA SER A 60 -21.50 -11.41 16.67
C SER A 60 -22.02 -12.08 15.40
N ALA A 61 -21.88 -11.44 14.24
CA ALA A 61 -22.21 -12.03 12.94
C ALA A 61 -21.01 -12.78 12.30
N PHE A 62 -19.85 -12.77 12.95
CA PHE A 62 -18.69 -13.53 12.50
C PHE A 62 -18.89 -15.03 12.73
N MET A 63 -18.67 -15.83 11.68
CA MET A 63 -18.88 -17.28 11.74
C MET A 63 -17.56 -18.04 11.88
N PRO A 64 -17.44 -18.97 12.87
CA PRO A 64 -16.23 -19.78 13.07
C PRO A 64 -15.89 -20.71 11.91
N GLY A 65 -16.89 -21.23 11.19
CA GLY A 65 -16.69 -22.23 10.14
C GLY A 65 -16.13 -21.60 8.85
N PRO A 66 -14.83 -21.79 8.50
CA PRO A 66 -14.24 -21.16 7.34
C PRO A 66 -14.70 -21.84 6.04
N ILE A 67 -14.60 -21.08 4.94
CA ILE A 67 -14.76 -21.62 3.59
C ILE A 67 -13.40 -22.10 3.09
N LEU A 68 -13.30 -23.39 2.80
CA LEU A 68 -12.10 -23.98 2.21
C LEU A 68 -11.97 -23.55 0.74
N VAL A 69 -10.81 -23.01 0.40
CA VAL A 69 -10.44 -22.58 -0.96
C VAL A 69 -9.20 -23.35 -1.42
N SER A 70 -9.07 -23.56 -2.72
CA SER A 70 -7.87 -24.17 -3.33
C SER A 70 -6.89 -23.11 -3.80
N SER A 71 -5.64 -23.51 -4.07
CA SER A 71 -4.65 -22.65 -4.74
C SER A 71 -5.08 -22.24 -6.15
N GLU A 72 -5.91 -23.06 -6.80
CA GLU A 72 -6.54 -22.75 -8.09
C GLU A 72 -7.47 -21.54 -7.96
N HIS A 73 -8.34 -21.50 -6.95
CA HIS A 73 -9.22 -20.35 -6.70
C HIS A 73 -8.41 -19.07 -6.45
N GLN A 74 -7.36 -19.15 -5.63
CA GLN A 74 -6.48 -17.99 -5.38
C GLN A 74 -5.78 -17.50 -6.66
N ARG A 75 -5.34 -18.42 -7.52
CA ARG A 75 -4.74 -18.06 -8.81
C ARG A 75 -5.74 -17.35 -9.72
N GLN A 76 -6.97 -17.87 -9.82
CA GLN A 76 -8.03 -17.24 -10.62
C GLN A 76 -8.35 -15.81 -10.14
N TRP A 77 -8.45 -15.59 -8.83
CA TRP A 77 -8.64 -14.24 -8.28
C TRP A 77 -7.48 -13.31 -8.58
N LYS A 78 -6.25 -13.81 -8.42
CA LYS A 78 -5.05 -13.02 -8.70
C LYS A 78 -4.98 -12.61 -10.17
N GLU A 79 -5.18 -13.55 -11.09
CA GLU A 79 -5.17 -13.27 -12.53
C GLU A 79 -6.27 -12.28 -12.92
N LEU A 80 -7.48 -12.43 -12.37
CA LEU A 80 -8.59 -11.51 -12.60
C LEU A 80 -8.30 -10.10 -12.07
N ASN A 81 -7.78 -9.99 -10.84
CA ASN A 81 -7.39 -8.70 -10.26
C ASN A 81 -6.26 -8.05 -11.06
N ASP A 82 -5.20 -8.79 -11.39
CA ASP A 82 -4.04 -8.23 -12.09
C ASP A 82 -4.44 -7.69 -13.48
N ALA A 83 -5.35 -8.38 -14.17
CA ALA A 83 -5.95 -7.90 -15.42
C ALA A 83 -6.85 -6.67 -15.20
N LEU A 84 -7.71 -6.69 -14.17
CA LEU A 84 -8.65 -5.60 -13.88
C LEU A 84 -7.90 -4.32 -13.52
N VAL A 85 -6.90 -4.41 -12.66
CA VAL A 85 -6.01 -3.33 -12.26
C VAL A 85 -5.32 -2.72 -13.48
N SER A 86 -4.81 -3.56 -14.39
CA SER A 86 -4.14 -3.10 -15.62
C SER A 86 -5.10 -2.35 -16.55
N ALA A 87 -6.27 -2.92 -16.82
CA ALA A 87 -7.31 -2.32 -17.63
C ALA A 87 -7.82 -0.98 -17.05
N MET A 88 -8.14 -0.97 -15.76
CA MET A 88 -8.63 0.21 -15.05
C MET A 88 -7.61 1.35 -15.07
N THR A 89 -6.33 1.00 -14.88
CA THR A 89 -5.26 2.00 -14.86
C THR A 89 -5.09 2.67 -16.21
N ASP A 90 -5.06 1.90 -17.30
CA ASP A 90 -4.98 2.48 -18.65
C ASP A 90 -6.20 3.33 -18.97
N ILE A 91 -7.43 2.82 -18.76
CA ILE A 91 -8.68 3.55 -19.06
C ILE A 91 -8.71 4.91 -18.33
N VAL A 92 -8.38 4.94 -17.04
CA VAL A 92 -8.39 6.18 -16.27
C VAL A 92 -7.27 7.14 -16.70
N GLU A 93 -6.07 6.63 -17.01
CA GLU A 93 -4.94 7.46 -17.46
C GLU A 93 -5.20 8.17 -18.80
N ARG A 94 -6.04 7.58 -19.66
CA ARG A 94 -6.41 8.17 -20.97
C ARG A 94 -7.85 8.71 -21.03
N TRP A 95 -8.51 8.85 -19.88
CA TRP A 95 -9.93 9.21 -19.79
C TRP A 95 -10.30 10.44 -20.63
N TRP A 96 -9.44 11.47 -20.62
CA TRP A 96 -9.65 12.74 -21.34
C TRP A 96 -8.96 12.81 -22.70
N THR A 97 -7.93 12.01 -22.93
CA THR A 97 -7.04 12.14 -24.10
C THR A 97 -7.42 11.19 -25.24
N ASP A 98 -8.19 10.13 -24.95
CA ASP A 98 -8.61 9.16 -25.96
C ASP A 98 -9.86 9.62 -26.74
N SER A 99 -9.61 10.30 -27.86
CA SER A 99 -10.65 10.75 -28.79
C SER A 99 -11.41 9.63 -29.50
N VAL A 100 -10.91 8.39 -29.50
CA VAL A 100 -11.55 7.24 -30.15
C VAL A 100 -12.53 6.58 -29.18
N SER A 101 -12.08 6.29 -27.96
CA SER A 101 -12.91 5.64 -26.95
C SER A 101 -13.98 6.55 -26.36
N ARG A 102 -13.79 7.88 -26.38
CA ARG A 102 -14.78 8.92 -25.99
C ARG A 102 -15.44 8.63 -24.63
N PHE A 103 -14.64 8.27 -23.63
CA PHE A 103 -15.14 7.85 -22.31
C PHE A 103 -16.14 8.80 -21.65
N PRO A 104 -15.91 10.13 -21.64
CA PRO A 104 -16.83 11.06 -21.00
C PRO A 104 -18.24 11.02 -21.58
N GLU A 105 -18.41 10.61 -22.83
CA GLU A 105 -19.73 10.53 -23.48
C GLU A 105 -20.46 9.21 -23.20
N ARG A 106 -19.70 8.14 -22.99
CA ARG A 106 -20.22 6.80 -22.62
C ARG A 106 -20.57 6.72 -21.14
N MET A 107 -19.89 7.53 -20.32
CA MET A 107 -20.10 7.61 -18.89
C MET A 107 -20.03 9.08 -18.44
N PRO A 108 -21.04 9.89 -18.80
CA PRO A 108 -21.08 11.28 -18.39
C PRO A 108 -21.20 11.39 -16.87
N LEU A 109 -20.59 12.44 -16.35
CA LEU A 109 -20.58 12.80 -14.94
C LEU A 109 -21.44 14.04 -14.72
N GLU A 110 -21.68 14.37 -13.44
CA GLU A 110 -22.24 15.68 -13.14
C GLU A 110 -21.22 16.76 -13.51
N PRO A 111 -21.64 17.96 -13.98
CA PRO A 111 -20.72 19.01 -14.41
C PRO A 111 -19.64 19.34 -13.37
N ALA A 112 -20.00 19.43 -12.09
CA ALA A 112 -19.04 19.71 -11.01
C ALA A 112 -18.01 18.59 -10.79
N GLU A 113 -18.38 17.34 -11.03
CA GLU A 113 -17.47 16.19 -10.93
C GLU A 113 -16.52 16.14 -12.14
N GLU A 114 -17.03 16.40 -13.34
CA GLU A 114 -16.22 16.54 -14.54
C GLU A 114 -15.21 17.69 -14.41
N ASP A 115 -15.66 18.87 -13.96
CA ASP A 115 -14.80 20.03 -13.72
C ASP A 115 -13.68 19.70 -12.72
N LEU A 116 -14.00 18.98 -11.64
CA LEU A 116 -13.00 18.53 -10.66
C LEU A 116 -12.00 17.56 -11.31
N LEU A 117 -12.46 16.55 -12.04
CA LEU A 117 -11.59 15.55 -12.65
C LEU A 117 -10.71 16.12 -13.78
N ARG A 118 -11.21 17.10 -14.54
CA ARG A 118 -10.42 17.85 -15.52
C ARG A 118 -9.37 18.72 -14.83
N TRP A 119 -9.73 19.34 -13.72
CA TRP A 119 -8.76 20.06 -12.91
C TRP A 119 -7.68 19.12 -12.39
N ILE A 120 -8.04 17.96 -11.83
CA ILE A 120 -7.07 16.94 -11.38
C ILE A 120 -6.14 16.53 -12.53
N ASP A 121 -6.67 16.27 -13.72
CA ASP A 121 -5.87 15.91 -14.90
C ASP A 121 -4.83 17.01 -15.23
N SER A 122 -5.21 18.28 -15.14
CA SER A 122 -4.29 19.41 -15.34
C SER A 122 -3.21 19.56 -14.25
N GLN A 123 -3.37 18.87 -13.11
CA GLN A 123 -2.39 18.87 -12.02
C GLN A 123 -1.36 17.73 -12.14
N VAL A 124 -1.54 16.81 -13.10
CA VAL A 124 -0.67 15.65 -13.30
C VAL A 124 0.50 16.00 -14.23
N PRO A 125 1.76 15.61 -13.93
CA PRO A 125 2.21 14.84 -12.77
C PRO A 125 2.70 15.70 -11.58
N ASP A 126 2.60 17.02 -11.68
CA ASP A 126 3.32 17.96 -10.83
C ASP A 126 2.81 17.98 -9.39
N MET A 127 1.52 18.30 -9.22
CA MET A 127 0.87 18.39 -7.90
C MET A 127 0.16 17.09 -7.51
N ILE A 128 -0.25 16.30 -8.50
CA ILE A 128 -0.86 14.99 -8.32
C ILE A 128 -0.08 13.96 -9.14
N PRO A 129 0.35 12.82 -8.56
CA PRO A 129 1.02 11.79 -9.33
C PRO A 129 0.16 11.24 -10.47
N SER A 130 0.80 10.60 -11.46
CA SER A 130 0.06 9.82 -12.45
C SER A 130 -0.83 8.79 -11.75
N TYR A 131 -1.98 8.49 -12.34
CA TYR A 131 -2.99 7.65 -11.70
C TYR A 131 -2.41 6.32 -11.23
N ARG A 132 -1.58 5.64 -12.05
CA ARG A 132 -0.89 4.39 -11.69
C ARG A 132 -0.10 4.45 -10.38
N LYS A 133 0.38 5.62 -9.96
CA LYS A 133 1.18 5.81 -8.74
C LYS A 133 0.34 6.16 -7.51
N CYS A 134 -0.91 6.55 -7.68
CA CYS A 134 -1.76 7.08 -6.59
C CYS A 134 -3.17 6.49 -6.54
N ARG A 135 -3.44 5.37 -7.22
CA ARG A 135 -4.78 4.74 -7.33
C ARG A 135 -5.57 4.62 -6.02
N GLY A 136 -4.90 4.42 -4.89
CA GLY A 136 -5.54 4.22 -3.59
C GLY A 136 -6.02 2.77 -3.39
N SER A 137 -7.21 2.60 -2.82
CA SER A 137 -7.80 1.30 -2.48
C SER A 137 -9.19 1.16 -3.08
N TRP A 138 -9.49 -0.01 -3.64
CA TRP A 138 -10.84 -0.40 -4.02
C TRP A 138 -11.11 -1.87 -3.73
N ARG A 139 -12.39 -2.21 -3.63
CA ARG A 139 -12.88 -3.50 -3.20
C ARG A 139 -13.89 -4.08 -4.20
N PRO A 140 -13.48 -4.99 -5.10
CA PRO A 140 -14.40 -5.66 -6.01
C PRO A 140 -15.22 -6.72 -5.28
N ASP A 141 -16.54 -6.69 -5.47
CA ASP A 141 -17.46 -7.67 -4.88
C ASP A 141 -17.96 -8.62 -5.97
N PHE A 142 -17.87 -9.92 -5.72
CA PHE A 142 -18.11 -10.97 -6.71
C PHE A 142 -19.10 -12.04 -6.25
N LEU A 143 -19.79 -12.62 -7.22
CA LEU A 143 -20.68 -13.77 -7.10
C LEU A 143 -20.03 -15.00 -7.74
N ILE A 144 -20.47 -16.20 -7.37
CA ILE A 144 -19.91 -17.45 -7.90
C ILE A 144 -20.99 -18.18 -8.72
N GLU A 145 -20.73 -18.47 -9.99
CA GLU A 145 -21.64 -19.25 -10.86
C GLU A 145 -20.93 -20.50 -11.42
N GLU A 146 -21.69 -21.47 -11.93
CA GLU A 146 -21.11 -22.63 -12.64
C GLU A 146 -20.77 -22.28 -14.08
N HIS A 147 -19.55 -22.61 -14.52
CA HIS A 147 -19.15 -22.47 -15.91
C HIS A 147 -19.59 -23.69 -16.73
N ASN A 148 -20.49 -23.49 -17.69
CA ASN A 148 -21.08 -24.55 -18.52
C ASN A 148 -20.40 -24.70 -19.90
N GLU A 149 -19.08 -24.53 -20.01
CA GLU A 149 -18.36 -24.85 -21.26
C GLU A 149 -17.97 -26.33 -21.32
N GLY A 150 -18.92 -27.19 -21.71
CA GLY A 150 -18.71 -28.46 -22.45
C GLY A 150 -17.79 -29.55 -21.88
N ALA A 151 -17.10 -29.34 -20.77
CA ALA A 151 -16.22 -30.32 -20.13
C ALA A 151 -16.97 -31.04 -18.98
N PRO A 152 -16.72 -32.35 -18.75
CA PRO A 152 -17.27 -33.04 -17.60
C PRO A 152 -16.66 -32.47 -16.31
N GLY A 153 -17.48 -31.78 -15.50
CA GLY A 153 -17.11 -31.16 -14.23
C GLY A 153 -17.38 -29.66 -14.23
N SER A 154 -18.30 -29.19 -13.36
CA SER A 154 -18.59 -27.75 -13.23
C SER A 154 -17.39 -27.05 -12.60
N ILE A 155 -16.76 -26.11 -13.32
CA ILE A 155 -15.72 -25.24 -12.76
C ILE A 155 -16.40 -23.98 -12.23
N GLU A 156 -16.14 -23.63 -10.98
CA GLU A 156 -16.63 -22.39 -10.37
C GLU A 156 -16.06 -21.17 -11.12
N ASN A 157 -16.91 -20.16 -11.36
CA ASN A 157 -16.52 -18.92 -12.00
C ASN A 157 -16.87 -17.74 -11.12
N PHE A 158 -15.88 -16.89 -10.84
CA PHE A 158 -16.04 -15.67 -10.06
C PHE A 158 -16.46 -14.51 -10.97
N ARG A 159 -17.58 -13.86 -10.67
CA ARG A 159 -18.16 -12.75 -11.42
C ARG A 159 -18.21 -11.49 -10.57
N ILE A 160 -17.31 -10.55 -10.84
CA ILE A 160 -17.34 -9.21 -10.27
C ILE A 160 -18.62 -8.51 -10.75
N SER A 161 -19.43 -8.08 -9.79
CA SER A 161 -20.73 -7.47 -10.04
C SER A 161 -20.75 -5.97 -9.75
N GLU A 162 -19.83 -5.50 -8.91
CA GLU A 162 -19.58 -4.08 -8.60
C GLU A 162 -18.17 -3.88 -8.00
N ILE A 163 -17.72 -2.62 -7.95
CA ILE A 163 -16.48 -2.20 -7.30
C ILE A 163 -16.79 -1.11 -6.27
N ASN A 164 -16.37 -1.32 -5.03
CA ASN A 164 -16.55 -0.40 -3.93
C ASN A 164 -15.25 0.36 -3.65
N ALA A 165 -15.22 1.66 -3.91
CA ALA A 165 -13.99 2.46 -3.74
C ALA A 165 -14.19 3.75 -2.92
N ARG A 166 -15.42 4.06 -2.48
CA ARG A 166 -15.69 5.24 -1.64
C ARG A 166 -15.21 5.08 -0.20
N PHE A 167 -15.34 3.89 0.36
CA PHE A 167 -15.04 3.60 1.78
C PHE A 167 -13.86 2.64 1.84
N SER A 168 -12.64 3.18 1.76
CA SER A 168 -11.40 2.44 1.49
C SER A 168 -11.06 1.37 2.53
N PHE A 169 -11.62 1.47 3.74
CA PHE A 169 -11.36 0.53 4.84
C PHE A 169 -12.40 -0.58 4.97
N ASN A 170 -13.56 -0.45 4.33
CA ASN A 170 -14.73 -1.29 4.62
C ASN A 170 -14.46 -2.78 4.32
N GLY A 171 -14.63 -3.63 5.33
CA GLY A 171 -14.41 -5.08 5.28
C GLY A 171 -12.96 -5.54 5.37
N LEU A 172 -11.98 -4.63 5.43
CA LEU A 172 -10.55 -4.97 5.48
C LEU A 172 -10.13 -5.45 6.88
N MET A 173 -10.41 -4.66 7.91
CA MET A 173 -10.14 -5.01 9.30
C MET A 173 -11.00 -6.18 9.75
N TYR A 174 -12.26 -6.23 9.30
CA TYR A 174 -13.13 -7.37 9.58
C TYR A 174 -12.48 -8.69 9.11
N ALA A 175 -11.98 -8.73 7.87
CA ALA A 175 -11.29 -9.89 7.31
C ALA A 175 -9.96 -10.20 8.03
N ALA A 176 -9.15 -9.16 8.33
CA ALA A 176 -7.87 -9.33 9.01
C ALA A 176 -8.02 -9.85 10.45
N CYS A 177 -8.99 -9.33 11.21
CA CYS A 177 -9.31 -9.81 12.56
C CYS A 177 -9.83 -11.24 12.53
N GLY A 178 -10.78 -11.51 11.62
CA GLY A 178 -11.37 -12.84 11.46
C GLY A 178 -10.35 -13.91 11.13
N GLN A 179 -9.51 -13.67 10.14
CA GLN A 179 -8.46 -14.61 9.75
C GLN A 179 -7.46 -14.87 10.89
N ARG A 180 -7.09 -13.82 11.63
CA ARG A 180 -6.19 -13.97 12.78
C ARG A 180 -6.83 -14.73 13.94
N ALA A 181 -8.12 -14.52 14.21
CA ALA A 181 -8.84 -15.29 15.23
C ALA A 181 -8.86 -16.79 14.88
N LEU A 182 -9.05 -17.13 13.59
CA LEU A 182 -8.94 -18.52 13.13
C LEU A 182 -7.53 -19.10 13.30
N GLU A 183 -6.48 -18.31 13.05
CA GLU A 183 -5.09 -18.73 13.29
C GLU A 183 -4.80 -18.95 14.78
N GLU A 184 -5.23 -18.03 15.65
CA GLU A 184 -5.01 -18.11 17.11
C GLU A 184 -5.72 -19.33 17.73
N GLN A 185 -6.83 -19.76 17.14
CA GLN A 185 -7.57 -20.98 17.53
C GLN A 185 -7.05 -22.27 16.86
N GLY A 186 -5.94 -22.22 16.13
CA GLY A 186 -5.34 -23.40 15.49
C GLY A 186 -6.14 -23.95 14.29
N ILE A 187 -7.10 -23.17 13.76
CA ILE A 187 -7.95 -23.60 12.64
C ILE A 187 -7.19 -23.50 11.31
N ALA A 188 -6.39 -22.44 11.13
CA ALA A 188 -5.68 -22.12 9.89
C ALA A 188 -4.21 -21.70 10.09
N ASP A 189 -3.58 -22.19 11.16
CA ASP A 189 -2.20 -21.87 11.56
C ASP A 189 -1.11 -22.71 10.85
N GLY A 190 -1.51 -23.62 9.96
CA GLY A 190 -0.63 -24.54 9.25
C GLY A 190 -0.43 -25.90 9.91
N SER A 191 -0.77 -26.05 11.20
CA SER A 191 -0.52 -27.29 11.97
C SER A 191 -1.30 -28.49 11.44
N ASN A 192 -2.50 -28.25 10.92
CA ASN A 192 -3.40 -29.23 10.28
C ASN A 192 -3.23 -29.28 8.74
N GLY A 193 -2.28 -28.52 8.18
CA GLY A 193 -2.07 -28.41 6.74
C GLY A 193 -3.01 -27.43 6.03
N LEU A 194 -3.86 -26.70 6.76
CA LEU A 194 -4.62 -25.56 6.28
C LEU A 194 -3.89 -24.26 6.66
N VAL A 195 -3.91 -23.30 5.76
CA VAL A 195 -3.37 -21.96 5.99
C VAL A 195 -4.43 -20.93 5.63
N GLY A 196 -4.37 -19.76 6.25
CA GLY A 196 -5.22 -18.63 5.90
C GLY A 196 -5.15 -18.28 4.42
N ALA A 197 -6.31 -18.10 3.78
CA ALA A 197 -6.38 -17.58 2.41
C ALA A 197 -6.14 -16.06 2.37
N THR A 198 -6.32 -15.40 3.51
CA THR A 198 -6.00 -14.00 3.75
C THR A 198 -4.74 -13.92 4.61
N GLU A 199 -3.90 -12.93 4.39
CA GLU A 199 -2.72 -12.66 5.22
C GLU A 199 -2.95 -11.37 6.02
N PRO A 200 -3.27 -11.43 7.34
CA PRO A 200 -3.59 -10.24 8.13
C PRO A 200 -2.49 -9.17 8.08
N ALA A 201 -1.22 -9.59 8.13
CA ALA A 201 -0.07 -8.69 8.06
C ALA A 201 -0.02 -7.91 6.73
N LYS A 202 -0.34 -8.57 5.60
CA LYS A 202 -0.38 -7.95 4.28
C LYS A 202 -1.51 -6.94 4.15
N MET A 203 -2.69 -7.24 4.73
CA MET A 203 -3.80 -6.30 4.78
C MET A 203 -3.47 -5.04 5.58
N ILE A 204 -2.88 -5.20 6.77
CA ILE A 204 -2.45 -4.06 7.62
C ILE A 204 -1.35 -3.26 6.91
N GLY A 205 -0.36 -3.94 6.33
CA GLY A 205 0.69 -3.31 5.51
C GLY A 205 0.11 -2.53 4.34
N GLY A 206 -0.94 -3.04 3.71
CA GLY A 206 -1.72 -2.35 2.69
C GLY A 206 -2.32 -1.03 3.19
N ILE A 207 -2.99 -1.02 4.35
CA ILE A 207 -3.51 0.23 4.95
C ILE A 207 -2.39 1.24 5.19
N LEU A 208 -1.31 0.80 5.85
CA LEU A 208 -0.17 1.67 6.17
C LEU A 208 0.53 2.20 4.92
N SER A 209 0.39 1.49 3.79
CA SER A 209 0.95 1.91 2.51
C SER A 209 0.12 2.96 1.78
N LEU A 210 -1.07 3.31 2.27
CA LEU A 210 -1.91 4.35 1.64
C LEU A 210 -1.41 5.76 2.00
N PHE A 211 -0.83 5.96 3.18
CA PHE A 211 -0.53 7.28 3.72
C PHE A 211 0.89 7.33 4.33
N ASP A 212 1.42 8.52 4.60
CA ASP A 212 2.71 8.67 5.27
C ASP A 212 2.50 8.57 6.79
N PRO A 213 2.99 7.52 7.47
CA PRO A 213 2.79 7.34 8.91
C PRO A 213 3.45 8.43 9.76
N ASN A 214 4.37 9.22 9.17
CA ASN A 214 4.99 10.31 9.87
C ASN A 214 4.11 11.56 9.89
N LEU A 215 3.17 11.75 8.96
CA LEU A 215 2.32 12.94 8.93
C LEU A 215 1.05 12.75 9.78
N PRO A 216 0.47 13.83 10.35
CA PRO A 216 -0.85 13.75 10.98
C PRO A 216 -1.86 13.15 10.00
N LEU A 217 -2.68 12.21 10.48
CA LEU A 217 -3.67 11.52 9.66
C LEU A 217 -5.07 12.05 9.99
N HIS A 218 -5.73 12.66 9.01
CA HIS A 218 -7.11 13.10 9.14
C HIS A 218 -8.05 12.15 8.39
N LEU A 219 -9.22 11.92 8.95
CA LEU A 219 -10.28 11.10 8.36
C LEU A 219 -11.53 11.98 8.22
N LEU A 220 -11.79 12.45 7.01
CA LEU A 220 -12.98 13.23 6.69
C LEU A 220 -14.18 12.28 6.60
N LYS A 221 -15.02 12.33 7.62
CA LYS A 221 -16.12 11.38 7.85
C LYS A 221 -17.44 12.12 7.96
N GLY A 222 -18.42 11.59 7.25
CA GLY A 222 -19.78 12.10 7.21
C GLY A 222 -20.78 11.14 7.83
N ASP A 223 -21.93 11.01 7.17
CA ASP A 223 -23.08 10.26 7.68
C ASP A 223 -22.93 8.73 7.65
N GLU A 224 -22.05 8.18 6.80
CA GLU A 224 -21.83 6.73 6.73
C GLU A 224 -21.27 6.25 8.07
N PRO A 225 -21.89 5.29 8.79
CA PRO A 225 -21.39 4.84 10.10
C PRO A 225 -19.98 4.24 10.03
N GLY A 226 -19.68 3.49 8.97
CA GLY A 226 -18.40 2.82 8.76
C GLY A 226 -18.28 1.54 9.59
N ILE A 227 -17.98 0.40 8.96
CA ILE A 227 -17.81 -0.87 9.68
C ILE A 227 -16.40 -0.92 10.31
N ASP A 228 -15.39 -0.62 9.51
CA ASP A 228 -13.99 -0.88 9.87
C ASP A 228 -13.23 0.37 10.30
N ILE A 229 -13.69 1.57 9.95
CA ILE A 229 -12.90 2.80 10.18
C ILE A 229 -12.53 3.00 11.65
N HIS A 230 -13.43 2.64 12.56
CA HIS A 230 -13.19 2.72 14.00
C HIS A 230 -12.18 1.68 14.49
N MET A 231 -12.20 0.48 13.88
CA MET A 231 -11.20 -0.57 14.12
C MET A 231 -9.83 -0.14 13.60
N VAL A 232 -9.77 0.49 12.42
CA VAL A 232 -8.52 1.05 11.86
C VAL A 232 -7.95 2.11 12.80
N VAL A 233 -8.77 3.03 13.30
CA VAL A 233 -8.31 4.07 14.24
C VAL A 233 -7.73 3.48 15.51
N GLU A 234 -8.41 2.48 16.09
CA GLU A 234 -7.90 1.78 17.28
C GLU A 234 -6.58 1.06 16.99
N LEU A 235 -6.50 0.34 15.86
CA LEU A 235 -5.27 -0.35 15.44
C LEU A 235 -4.09 0.62 15.30
N LEU A 236 -4.30 1.73 14.56
CA LEU A 236 -3.27 2.74 14.33
C LEU A 236 -2.78 3.37 15.63
N SER A 237 -3.71 3.66 16.55
CA SER A 237 -3.39 4.28 17.84
C SER A 237 -2.66 3.31 18.76
N ALA A 238 -3.20 2.10 18.93
CA ALA A 238 -2.71 1.13 19.90
C ALA A 238 -1.40 0.45 19.46
N ARG A 239 -1.20 0.23 18.15
CA ARG A 239 -0.06 -0.52 17.65
C ARG A 239 1.01 0.32 16.97
N PHE A 240 0.64 1.44 16.38
CA PHE A 240 1.55 2.24 15.57
C PHE A 240 1.79 3.64 16.16
N GLY A 241 1.14 4.00 17.27
CA GLY A 241 1.25 5.33 17.88
C GLY A 241 0.70 6.46 17.00
N ILE A 242 0.06 6.12 15.88
CA ILE A 242 -0.57 7.08 14.97
C ILE A 242 -1.95 7.37 15.55
N SER A 243 -2.27 8.63 15.79
CA SER A 243 -3.57 9.03 16.34
C SER A 243 -4.41 9.71 15.25
N PRO A 244 -5.20 8.97 14.45
CA PRO A 244 -6.00 9.58 13.40
C PRO A 244 -7.09 10.48 13.99
N ARG A 245 -7.35 11.60 13.32
CA ARG A 245 -8.37 12.57 13.72
C ARG A 245 -9.56 12.52 12.79
N PHE A 246 -10.74 12.23 13.33
CA PHE A 246 -11.99 12.44 12.60
C PHE A 246 -12.26 13.94 12.40
N VAL A 247 -12.62 14.30 11.18
CA VAL A 247 -12.95 15.66 10.74
C VAL A 247 -14.33 15.62 10.10
N LEU A 248 -15.22 16.53 10.50
CA LEU A 248 -16.51 16.72 9.84
C LEU A 248 -16.36 17.66 8.63
N PRO A 249 -17.18 17.51 7.57
CA PRO A 249 -17.21 18.47 6.47
C PRO A 249 -17.37 19.93 6.90
N THR A 250 -18.17 20.18 7.95
CA THR A 250 -18.41 21.52 8.51
C THR A 250 -17.22 22.11 9.26
N ASP A 251 -16.24 21.28 9.65
CA ASP A 251 -15.06 21.71 10.37
C ASP A 251 -13.91 22.10 9.42
N LEU A 252 -14.07 21.93 8.11
CA LEU A 252 -13.05 22.28 7.12
C LEU A 252 -12.94 23.79 6.88
N ARG A 253 -11.72 24.28 6.72
CA ARG A 253 -11.39 25.66 6.37
C ARG A 253 -10.33 25.68 5.28
N LEU A 254 -10.41 26.67 4.40
CA LEU A 254 -9.34 27.02 3.47
C LEU A 254 -8.68 28.31 3.94
N VAL A 255 -7.37 28.25 4.19
CA VAL A 255 -6.58 29.41 4.59
C VAL A 255 -5.64 29.78 3.44
N PRO A 256 -5.59 31.05 2.98
CA PRO A 256 -4.64 31.45 1.94
C PRO A 256 -3.20 31.11 2.33
N ASN A 257 -2.43 30.54 1.40
CA ASN A 257 -1.04 30.21 1.62
C ASN A 257 -0.17 31.49 1.49
N PRO A 258 0.61 31.88 2.51
CA PRO A 258 1.51 33.03 2.39
C PRO A 258 2.62 32.85 1.35
N GLU A 259 3.04 31.60 1.10
CA GLU A 259 4.15 31.25 0.23
C GLU A 259 3.72 31.07 -1.24
N ASP A 260 2.43 30.85 -1.47
CA ASP A 260 1.82 30.73 -2.80
C ASP A 260 0.60 31.64 -2.87
N LYS A 261 0.73 32.76 -3.59
CA LYS A 261 -0.32 33.80 -3.70
C LYS A 261 -1.66 33.27 -4.20
N ASN A 262 -1.67 32.10 -4.87
CA ASN A 262 -2.87 31.46 -5.38
C ASN A 262 -3.17 30.10 -4.68
N GLY A 263 -2.38 29.72 -3.69
CA GLY A 263 -2.48 28.44 -2.99
C GLY A 263 -3.31 28.52 -1.71
N TYR A 264 -3.82 27.37 -1.28
CA TYR A 264 -4.54 27.23 -0.01
C TYR A 264 -3.92 26.15 0.86
N ARG A 265 -3.93 26.39 2.17
CA ARG A 265 -3.79 25.37 3.20
C ARG A 265 -5.17 24.82 3.51
N LEU A 266 -5.30 23.50 3.49
CA LEU A 266 -6.49 22.81 3.95
C LEU A 266 -6.37 22.63 5.46
N CYS A 267 -7.35 23.08 6.23
CA CYS A 267 -7.31 23.03 7.68
C CYS A 267 -8.62 22.48 8.26
N CYS A 268 -8.57 22.00 9.51
CA CYS A 268 -9.77 21.74 10.30
C CYS A 268 -9.79 22.53 11.62
N VAL A 269 -10.98 22.84 12.11
CA VAL A 269 -11.19 23.53 13.39
C VAL A 269 -10.76 22.65 14.56
N VAL A 270 -10.05 23.25 15.51
CA VAL A 270 -9.67 22.65 16.80
C VAL A 270 -10.60 23.14 17.89
N ARG A 271 -11.36 22.22 18.49
CA ARG A 271 -12.26 22.54 19.62
C ARG A 271 -11.46 22.65 20.92
N GLU A 272 -11.92 23.52 21.83
CA GLU A 272 -11.20 23.89 23.06
C GLU A 272 -10.79 22.69 23.94
N SER A 273 -11.63 21.66 24.02
CA SER A 273 -11.34 20.45 24.81
C SER A 273 -10.14 19.64 24.30
N LYS A 274 -9.64 19.90 23.09
CA LYS A 274 -8.48 19.24 22.47
C LYS A 274 -7.25 20.14 22.33
N LEU A 275 -7.33 21.41 22.74
CA LEU A 275 -6.22 22.36 22.60
C LEU A 275 -4.96 21.89 23.34
N GLN A 276 -5.10 21.30 24.54
CA GLN A 276 -3.96 20.87 25.37
C GLN A 276 -3.15 19.69 24.78
N GLU A 277 -3.78 18.81 24.00
CA GLU A 277 -3.11 17.72 23.27
C GLU A 277 -2.56 18.20 21.92
N THR A 278 -3.31 19.07 21.22
CA THR A 278 -2.96 19.54 19.88
C THR A 278 -1.81 20.56 19.90
N GLU A 279 -1.74 21.42 20.92
CA GLU A 279 -0.63 22.37 21.14
C GLU A 279 0.74 21.68 21.34
N ARG A 280 0.75 20.43 21.81
CA ARG A 280 1.99 19.67 22.01
C ARG A 280 2.53 19.03 20.72
N LEU A 281 1.69 18.83 19.71
CA LEU A 281 2.00 17.99 18.54
C LEU A 281 2.07 18.77 17.21
N SER A 282 1.54 20.00 17.13
CA SER A 282 1.51 20.77 15.88
C SER A 282 1.44 22.29 16.08
N SER A 283 2.01 23.05 15.13
CA SER A 283 1.92 24.50 15.09
C SER A 283 0.52 24.96 14.64
N LEU A 284 -0.35 25.27 15.60
CA LEU A 284 -1.70 25.77 15.34
C LEU A 284 -1.70 27.05 14.49
N ILE A 285 -2.67 27.14 13.58
CA ILE A 285 -2.91 28.31 12.72
C ILE A 285 -4.12 29.06 13.29
N TYR A 286 -3.99 30.35 13.55
CA TYR A 286 -5.12 31.18 13.94
C TYR A 286 -5.64 31.96 12.73
N HIS A 287 -6.90 31.74 12.38
CA HIS A 287 -7.54 32.41 11.23
C HIS A 287 -9.00 32.72 11.56
N ASN A 288 -9.44 33.97 11.31
CA ASN A 288 -10.80 34.46 11.60
C ASN A 288 -11.31 34.15 13.03
N GLY A 289 -10.41 34.16 14.03
CA GLY A 289 -10.75 33.87 15.42
C GLY A 289 -10.90 32.38 15.75
N GLU A 290 -10.66 31.48 14.80
CA GLU A 290 -10.64 30.03 15.02
C GLU A 290 -9.19 29.51 15.13
N ALA A 291 -8.98 28.55 16.02
CA ALA A 291 -7.74 27.76 16.08
C ALA A 291 -7.87 26.58 15.09
N LEU A 292 -6.92 26.48 14.17
CA LEU A 292 -6.96 25.53 13.06
C LEU A 292 -5.72 24.63 13.07
N GLU A 293 -5.93 23.39 12.66
CA GLU A 293 -4.88 22.40 12.40
C GLU A 293 -4.80 22.14 10.90
N GLU A 294 -3.60 22.13 10.33
CA GLU A 294 -3.41 21.82 8.91
C GLU A 294 -3.62 20.33 8.62
N ILE A 295 -4.33 20.05 7.54
CA ILE A 295 -4.51 18.72 6.97
C ILE A 295 -3.45 18.53 5.89
N HIS A 296 -2.56 17.57 6.11
CA HIS A 296 -1.52 17.21 5.14
C HIS A 296 -1.90 15.99 4.30
N GLN A 297 -2.72 15.10 4.86
CA GLN A 297 -3.24 13.90 4.20
C GLN A 297 -4.60 13.56 4.77
N VAL A 298 -5.49 13.02 3.94
CA VAL A 298 -6.88 12.78 4.35
C VAL A 298 -7.47 11.49 3.77
N GLY A 299 -8.08 10.69 4.64
CA GLY A 299 -8.94 9.57 4.26
C GLY A 299 -10.39 10.00 4.19
N LEU A 300 -11.18 9.40 3.30
CA LEU A 300 -12.55 9.81 3.04
C LEU A 300 -13.55 8.70 3.36
N GLU A 301 -14.59 9.05 4.12
CA GLU A 301 -15.82 8.28 4.24
C GLU A 301 -17.02 9.23 4.12
N LEU A 302 -17.32 9.59 2.87
CA LEU A 302 -18.40 10.49 2.51
C LEU A 302 -19.31 9.86 1.46
N HIS A 303 -20.62 10.04 1.61
CA HIS A 303 -21.58 9.77 0.55
C HIS A 303 -21.42 10.78 -0.60
N GLN A 304 -21.89 10.42 -1.80
CA GLN A 304 -21.80 11.27 -2.98
C GLN A 304 -22.46 12.63 -2.75
N ARG A 305 -23.59 12.67 -2.04
CA ARG A 305 -24.28 13.94 -1.70
C ARG A 305 -23.45 14.87 -0.81
N GLU A 306 -22.61 14.30 0.04
CA GLU A 306 -21.76 15.07 0.95
C GLU A 306 -20.55 15.63 0.20
N LEU A 307 -19.95 14.84 -0.72
CA LEU A 307 -18.93 15.35 -1.64
C LEU A 307 -19.46 16.50 -2.49
N ARG A 308 -20.68 16.37 -3.04
CA ARG A 308 -21.32 17.42 -3.85
C ARG A 308 -21.66 18.69 -3.06
N ALA A 309 -21.83 18.58 -1.74
CA ALA A 309 -22.14 19.72 -0.89
C ALA A 309 -20.90 20.59 -0.59
N LEU A 310 -19.69 20.07 -0.82
CA LEU A 310 -18.44 20.81 -0.67
C LEU A 310 -18.24 21.79 -1.84
N SER A 311 -17.62 22.93 -1.57
CA SER A 311 -17.30 23.90 -2.63
C SER A 311 -16.25 23.32 -3.60
N PRO A 312 -16.22 23.79 -4.87
CA PRO A 312 -15.25 23.31 -5.85
C PRO A 312 -13.80 23.42 -5.36
N GLU A 313 -13.44 24.55 -4.75
CA GLU A 313 -12.07 24.75 -4.25
C GLU A 313 -11.75 23.84 -3.06
N MET A 314 -12.72 23.56 -2.19
CA MET A 314 -12.52 22.60 -1.09
C MET A 314 -12.22 21.19 -1.63
N LEU A 315 -12.95 20.75 -2.66
CA LEU A 315 -12.72 19.45 -3.30
C LEU A 315 -11.35 19.37 -3.96
N ARG A 316 -10.89 20.45 -4.60
CA ARG A 316 -9.53 20.52 -5.18
C ARG A 316 -8.47 20.36 -4.10
N GLN A 317 -8.59 21.08 -2.99
CA GLN A 317 -7.64 21.00 -1.87
C GLN A 317 -7.66 19.65 -1.15
N ILE A 318 -8.82 19.00 -1.05
CA ILE A 318 -8.94 17.60 -0.58
C ILE A 318 -8.23 16.66 -1.58
N SER A 319 -8.43 16.85 -2.88
CA SER A 319 -7.89 15.98 -3.93
C SER A 319 -6.37 15.94 -3.96
N LEU A 320 -5.71 17.05 -3.60
CA LEU A 320 -4.24 17.13 -3.46
C LEU A 320 -3.68 16.30 -2.29
N ARG A 321 -4.53 15.93 -1.33
CA ARG A 321 -4.13 15.35 -0.04
C ARG A 321 -4.81 14.01 0.23
N CYS A 322 -5.80 13.61 -0.57
CA CYS A 322 -6.51 12.36 -0.35
C CYS A 322 -5.67 11.17 -0.81
N PHE A 323 -5.47 10.20 0.07
CA PHE A 323 -4.72 8.98 -0.30
C PHE A 323 -5.54 7.97 -1.10
N ASN A 324 -6.86 8.16 -1.18
CA ASN A 324 -7.72 7.43 -2.08
C ASN A 324 -8.16 8.37 -3.20
N ASP A 325 -7.59 8.18 -4.39
CA ASP A 325 -7.68 9.14 -5.49
C ASP A 325 -9.12 9.42 -5.94
N MET A 326 -9.43 10.69 -6.26
CA MET A 326 -10.77 11.07 -6.69
C MET A 326 -11.20 10.43 -8.01
N ARG A 327 -10.26 10.10 -8.91
CA ARG A 327 -10.56 9.34 -10.12
C ARG A 327 -11.01 7.92 -9.76
N THR A 328 -10.43 7.31 -8.73
CA THR A 328 -10.91 6.03 -8.18
C THR A 328 -12.32 6.17 -7.60
N ILE A 329 -12.54 7.19 -6.78
CA ILE A 329 -13.83 7.41 -6.09
C ILE A 329 -14.96 7.72 -7.08
N LEU A 330 -14.70 8.52 -8.12
CA LEU A 330 -15.72 9.04 -9.03
C LEU A 330 -15.87 8.21 -10.32
N LEU A 331 -14.81 7.57 -10.80
CA LEU A 331 -14.84 6.75 -12.03
C LEU A 331 -14.91 5.26 -11.72
N VAL A 332 -13.95 4.73 -10.95
CA VAL A 332 -13.81 3.28 -10.74
C VAL A 332 -14.96 2.70 -9.93
N HIS A 333 -15.50 3.47 -8.98
CA HIS A 333 -16.66 3.09 -8.20
C HIS A 333 -17.98 3.08 -9.00
N ASP A 334 -18.06 3.80 -10.13
CA ASP A 334 -19.30 3.88 -10.92
C ASP A 334 -19.57 2.54 -11.60
N LYS A 335 -20.78 1.99 -11.45
CA LYS A 335 -21.11 0.67 -12.00
C LYS A 335 -20.97 0.58 -13.51
N ARG A 336 -21.05 1.71 -14.22
CA ARG A 336 -20.80 1.80 -15.67
C ARG A 336 -19.36 1.43 -16.03
N MET A 337 -18.39 1.62 -15.13
CA MET A 337 -16.99 1.29 -15.39
C MET A 337 -16.78 -0.18 -15.77
N LEU A 338 -17.53 -1.12 -15.17
CA LEU A 338 -17.45 -2.54 -15.54
C LEU A 338 -17.86 -2.78 -17.00
N GLY A 339 -18.87 -2.05 -17.49
CA GLY A 339 -19.27 -2.11 -18.90
C GLY A 339 -18.23 -1.47 -19.83
N ILE A 340 -17.60 -0.37 -19.41
CA ILE A 340 -16.50 0.26 -20.16
C ILE A 340 -15.34 -0.72 -20.31
N VAL A 341 -14.86 -1.33 -19.21
CA VAL A 341 -13.75 -2.30 -19.25
C VAL A 341 -14.02 -3.41 -20.26
N ARG A 342 -15.27 -3.92 -20.31
CA ARG A 342 -15.65 -4.95 -21.28
C ARG A 342 -15.68 -4.47 -22.72
N GLN A 343 -16.16 -3.27 -22.97
CA GLN A 343 -16.17 -2.67 -24.31
C GLN A 343 -14.75 -2.33 -24.79
N GLU A 344 -13.79 -2.11 -23.89
CA GLU A 344 -12.41 -1.73 -24.21
C GLU A 344 -11.44 -2.91 -24.40
N LEU A 345 -11.88 -4.17 -24.24
CA LEU A 345 -10.96 -5.32 -24.22
C LEU A 345 -10.07 -5.42 -25.46
N ASP A 346 -10.64 -5.22 -26.67
CA ASP A 346 -9.87 -5.30 -27.92
C ASP A 346 -8.84 -4.16 -28.02
N SER A 347 -9.25 -2.93 -27.72
CA SER A 347 -8.36 -1.75 -27.63
C SER A 347 -7.22 -1.97 -26.63
N LEU A 348 -7.52 -2.55 -25.46
CA LEU A 348 -6.51 -2.85 -24.43
C LEU A 348 -5.49 -3.91 -24.88
N ILE A 349 -5.90 -4.87 -25.72
CA ILE A 349 -4.99 -5.83 -26.36
C ILE A 349 -4.12 -5.14 -27.40
N GLU A 350 -4.73 -4.37 -28.31
CA GLU A 350 -4.01 -3.65 -29.38
C GLU A 350 -2.95 -2.69 -28.81
N ARG A 351 -3.23 -2.11 -27.65
CA ARG A 351 -2.32 -1.22 -26.91
C ARG A 351 -1.24 -1.96 -26.10
N ASN A 352 -1.26 -3.29 -26.06
CA ASN A 352 -0.40 -4.14 -25.23
C ASN A 352 -0.52 -3.84 -23.71
N THR A 353 -1.68 -3.32 -23.27
CA THR A 353 -1.96 -3.08 -21.85
C THR A 353 -2.30 -4.40 -21.15
N ILE A 354 -3.06 -5.26 -21.82
CA ILE A 354 -3.39 -6.61 -21.37
C ILE A 354 -3.12 -7.62 -22.47
N THR A 355 -2.86 -8.86 -22.09
CA THR A 355 -2.75 -9.99 -23.01
C THR A 355 -4.14 -10.48 -23.46
N PRO A 356 -4.24 -11.21 -24.59
CA PRO A 356 -5.49 -11.88 -24.97
C PRO A 356 -6.03 -12.84 -23.90
N ALA A 357 -5.14 -13.49 -23.15
CA ALA A 357 -5.52 -14.35 -22.03
C ALA A 357 -6.16 -13.53 -20.89
N GLN A 358 -5.57 -12.41 -20.51
CA GLN A 358 -6.14 -11.49 -19.52
C GLN A 358 -7.47 -10.90 -19.98
N ALA A 359 -7.63 -10.57 -21.27
CA ALA A 359 -8.89 -10.12 -21.82
C ALA A 359 -9.99 -11.19 -21.71
N LYS A 360 -9.65 -12.45 -22.00
CA LYS A 360 -10.58 -13.59 -21.77
C LYS A 360 -10.94 -13.73 -20.29
N THR A 361 -9.96 -13.59 -19.39
CA THR A 361 -10.19 -13.61 -17.93
C THR A 361 -11.13 -12.49 -17.50
N LEU A 362 -10.96 -11.25 -18.00
CA LEU A 362 -11.86 -10.13 -17.71
C LEU A 362 -13.27 -10.36 -18.27
N ASN A 363 -13.38 -10.83 -19.51
CA ASN A 363 -14.68 -11.09 -20.12
C ASN A 363 -15.48 -12.16 -19.36
N LYS A 364 -14.79 -13.18 -18.84
CA LYS A 364 -15.37 -14.25 -18.01
C LYS A 364 -15.63 -13.79 -16.57
N GLY A 365 -14.78 -12.90 -16.05
CA GLY A 365 -14.78 -12.49 -14.64
C GLY A 365 -15.60 -11.25 -14.30
N ILE A 366 -16.05 -10.47 -15.30
CA ILE A 366 -16.92 -9.30 -15.09
C ILE A 366 -18.35 -9.66 -15.49
N ALA A 367 -19.35 -9.29 -14.68
CA ALA A 367 -20.76 -9.50 -15.01
C ALA A 367 -21.18 -8.70 -16.26
N ASP A 368 -22.00 -9.31 -17.11
CA ASP A 368 -22.38 -8.67 -18.37
C ASP A 368 -23.16 -7.38 -18.14
N THR A 369 -22.53 -6.24 -18.44
CA THR A 369 -23.05 -4.91 -18.10
C THR A 369 -23.25 -4.10 -19.37
N LEU A 370 -24.51 -3.74 -19.65
CA LEU A 370 -24.90 -2.87 -20.76
C LEU A 370 -24.99 -1.42 -20.26
N LEU A 371 -24.40 -0.51 -21.03
CA LEU A 371 -24.35 0.91 -20.68
C LEU A 371 -25.57 1.66 -21.26
N PRO A 372 -26.15 2.61 -20.52
CA PRO A 372 -27.10 3.56 -21.07
C PRO A 372 -26.56 4.26 -22.32
N GLY A 373 -27.40 4.39 -23.34
CA GLY A 373 -27.05 4.97 -24.63
C GLY A 373 -26.09 4.17 -25.50
N SER A 374 -25.76 2.92 -25.13
CA SER A 374 -24.85 2.08 -25.92
C SER A 374 -25.57 1.33 -27.03
N SER A 375 -24.82 0.97 -28.08
CA SER A 375 -25.34 0.17 -29.20
C SER A 375 -25.77 -1.24 -28.79
N GLU A 376 -25.16 -1.78 -27.74
CA GLU A 376 -25.49 -3.09 -27.17
C GLU A 376 -26.83 -3.03 -26.44
N LEU A 377 -27.07 -1.96 -25.67
CA LEU A 377 -28.34 -1.74 -25.00
C LEU A 377 -29.48 -1.54 -26.02
N GLU A 378 -29.23 -0.74 -27.06
CA GLU A 378 -30.18 -0.52 -28.16
C GLU A 378 -30.62 -1.86 -28.80
N ARG A 379 -29.66 -2.71 -29.15
CA ARG A 379 -29.95 -4.06 -29.66
C ARG A 379 -30.71 -4.90 -28.64
N PHE A 380 -30.33 -4.83 -27.36
CA PHE A 380 -30.99 -5.56 -26.28
C PHE A 380 -32.46 -5.15 -26.12
N ILE A 381 -32.79 -3.86 -26.22
CA ILE A 381 -34.16 -3.35 -26.19
C ILE A 381 -35.00 -4.00 -27.29
N GLU A 382 -34.48 -4.04 -28.52
CA GLU A 382 -35.19 -4.65 -29.65
C GLU A 382 -35.35 -6.18 -29.49
N TYR A 383 -34.39 -6.85 -28.85
CA TYR A 383 -34.54 -8.27 -28.49
C TYR A 383 -35.60 -8.49 -27.40
N CYS A 384 -35.65 -7.65 -26.37
CA CYS A 384 -36.66 -7.70 -25.32
C CYS A 384 -38.08 -7.50 -25.86
N LYS A 385 -38.27 -6.59 -26.84
CA LYS A 385 -39.57 -6.40 -27.51
C LYS A 385 -40.06 -7.67 -28.20
N ARG A 386 -39.15 -8.43 -28.81
CA ARG A 386 -39.47 -9.70 -29.49
C ARG A 386 -39.61 -10.88 -28.51
N ASN A 387 -38.93 -10.81 -27.37
CA ASN A 387 -38.87 -11.88 -26.38
C ASN A 387 -39.05 -11.30 -24.97
N PRO A 388 -40.28 -11.00 -24.53
CA PRO A 388 -40.53 -10.36 -23.24
C PRO A 388 -39.97 -11.13 -22.03
N GLY A 389 -39.85 -12.46 -22.13
CA GLY A 389 -39.29 -13.31 -21.08
C GLY A 389 -37.80 -13.09 -20.80
N LEU A 390 -37.05 -12.44 -21.71
CA LEU A 390 -35.62 -12.17 -21.52
C LEU A 390 -35.34 -11.34 -20.27
N LYS A 391 -36.28 -10.47 -19.86
CA LYS A 391 -36.15 -9.61 -18.67
C LYS A 391 -35.76 -10.39 -17.41
N ASN A 392 -36.22 -11.64 -17.27
CA ASN A 392 -35.99 -12.46 -16.07
C ASN A 392 -34.51 -12.81 -15.87
N GLY A 393 -33.69 -12.72 -16.92
CA GLY A 393 -32.25 -12.93 -16.88
C GLY A 393 -31.43 -11.68 -16.56
N TYR A 394 -32.06 -10.53 -16.29
CA TYR A 394 -31.39 -9.25 -16.12
C TYR A 394 -31.90 -8.47 -14.91
N ILE A 395 -31.09 -7.53 -14.47
CA ILE A 395 -31.37 -6.62 -13.36
C ILE A 395 -31.01 -5.19 -13.74
N LEU A 396 -31.76 -4.22 -13.20
CA LEU A 396 -31.43 -2.80 -13.25
C LEU A 396 -30.69 -2.43 -11.98
N LYS A 397 -29.49 -1.84 -12.10
CA LYS A 397 -28.73 -1.34 -10.95
C LYS A 397 -28.49 0.17 -11.11
N PRO A 398 -28.87 1.00 -10.12
CA PRO A 398 -28.52 2.42 -10.13
C PRO A 398 -27.01 2.61 -10.17
N VAL A 399 -26.55 3.53 -11.02
CA VAL A 399 -25.12 3.67 -11.35
C VAL A 399 -24.24 4.05 -10.15
N ARG A 400 -24.82 4.73 -9.15
CA ARG A 400 -24.10 5.33 -7.99
C ARG A 400 -24.55 4.84 -6.61
N SER A 401 -25.56 3.97 -6.53
CA SER A 401 -26.01 3.44 -5.23
C SER A 401 -24.98 2.49 -4.62
N GLY A 402 -25.01 2.31 -3.30
CA GLY A 402 -24.25 1.27 -2.60
C GLY A 402 -25.20 0.30 -1.89
N LYS A 403 -24.65 -0.75 -1.27
CA LYS A 403 -25.39 -1.68 -0.39
C LYS A 403 -26.64 -2.31 -1.03
N GLY A 404 -26.64 -2.47 -2.36
CA GLY A 404 -27.77 -3.03 -3.10
C GLY A 404 -29.00 -2.14 -3.22
N GLU A 405 -28.95 -0.88 -2.76
CA GLU A 405 -30.12 0.00 -2.80
C GLU A 405 -30.56 0.31 -4.24
N GLY A 406 -31.87 0.16 -4.47
CA GLY A 406 -32.53 0.45 -5.74
C GLY A 406 -32.29 -0.58 -6.85
N ILE A 407 -31.69 -1.74 -6.55
CA ILE A 407 -31.61 -2.84 -7.52
C ILE A 407 -33.02 -3.39 -7.78
N VAL A 408 -33.36 -3.52 -9.06
CA VAL A 408 -34.65 -4.08 -9.50
C VAL A 408 -34.40 -5.29 -10.37
N PHE A 409 -35.02 -6.43 -10.04
CA PHE A 409 -34.92 -7.62 -10.86
C PHE A 409 -35.94 -7.55 -12.00
N GLY A 410 -35.52 -7.90 -13.21
CA GLY A 410 -36.45 -7.91 -14.34
C GLY A 410 -37.54 -8.96 -14.18
N GLU A 411 -37.37 -9.99 -13.34
CA GLU A 411 -38.43 -10.94 -13.02
C GLU A 411 -39.58 -10.34 -12.21
N ASP A 412 -39.31 -9.32 -11.40
CA ASP A 412 -40.28 -8.65 -10.52
C ASP A 412 -41.11 -7.59 -11.27
N LEU A 413 -40.68 -7.17 -12.46
CA LEU A 413 -41.39 -6.19 -13.29
C LEU A 413 -42.27 -6.88 -14.32
N ASP A 414 -43.40 -6.27 -14.71
CA ASP A 414 -44.09 -6.71 -15.92
C ASP A 414 -43.31 -6.31 -17.19
N ALA A 415 -43.70 -6.88 -18.34
CA ALA A 415 -43.00 -6.63 -19.60
C ALA A 415 -43.10 -5.17 -20.09
N ALA A 416 -44.22 -4.49 -19.80
CA ALA A 416 -44.43 -3.11 -20.22
C ALA A 416 -43.60 -2.16 -19.35
N GLU A 417 -43.56 -2.38 -18.03
CA GLU A 417 -42.70 -1.62 -17.13
C GLU A 417 -41.24 -1.83 -17.47
N TRP A 418 -40.78 -3.08 -17.65
CA TRP A 418 -39.40 -3.37 -18.05
C TRP A 418 -39.03 -2.63 -19.35
N ALA A 419 -39.87 -2.70 -20.38
CA ALA A 419 -39.64 -2.00 -21.63
C ALA A 419 -39.57 -0.48 -21.43
N SER A 420 -40.50 0.11 -20.66
CA SER A 420 -40.49 1.54 -20.35
C SER A 420 -39.18 1.96 -19.68
N ARG A 421 -38.72 1.19 -18.67
CA ARG A 421 -37.45 1.47 -17.97
C ARG A 421 -36.25 1.40 -18.91
N LEU A 422 -36.24 0.46 -19.86
CA LEU A 422 -35.15 0.36 -20.83
C LEU A 422 -35.16 1.51 -21.86
N GLU A 423 -36.34 1.96 -22.27
CA GLU A 423 -36.48 3.09 -23.20
C GLU A 423 -35.90 4.37 -22.60
N ASP A 424 -36.06 4.60 -21.30
CA ASP A 424 -35.43 5.71 -20.57
C ASP A 424 -33.89 5.66 -20.59
N LEU A 425 -33.31 4.46 -20.76
CA LEU A 425 -31.86 4.23 -20.79
C LEU A 425 -31.25 4.34 -22.19
N ARG A 426 -32.02 4.71 -23.23
CA ARG A 426 -31.47 5.01 -24.56
C ARG A 426 -30.57 6.24 -24.60
N SER A 427 -30.64 7.08 -23.58
CA SER A 427 -29.73 8.21 -23.40
C SER A 427 -28.58 7.81 -22.46
N SER A 428 -27.36 8.23 -22.77
CA SER A 428 -26.22 8.10 -21.84
C SER A 428 -26.24 9.14 -20.73
N MET A 429 -27.07 10.19 -20.86
CA MET A 429 -27.14 11.31 -19.93
C MET A 429 -27.45 10.85 -18.51
N LEU A 430 -26.70 11.40 -17.55
CA LEU A 430 -26.90 11.13 -16.15
C LEU A 430 -28.13 11.90 -15.64
N GLY A 431 -29.03 11.20 -14.94
CA GLY A 431 -30.21 11.77 -14.33
C GLY A 431 -30.75 10.91 -13.18
N PRO A 432 -31.83 11.36 -12.51
CA PRO A 432 -32.50 10.57 -11.50
C PRO A 432 -32.98 9.23 -12.10
N GLY A 433 -32.55 8.12 -11.50
CA GLY A 433 -32.94 6.78 -11.97
C GLY A 433 -32.08 6.19 -13.09
N THR A 434 -30.98 6.83 -13.51
CA THR A 434 -30.03 6.21 -14.44
C THR A 434 -29.49 4.90 -13.84
N CYS A 435 -29.65 3.81 -14.59
CA CYS A 435 -29.26 2.46 -14.20
C CYS A 435 -28.41 1.82 -15.30
N ILE A 436 -27.52 0.91 -14.93
CA ILE A 436 -27.02 -0.10 -15.88
C ILE A 436 -28.02 -1.24 -15.99
N VAL A 437 -28.02 -1.93 -17.13
CA VAL A 437 -28.67 -3.24 -17.29
C VAL A 437 -27.57 -4.30 -17.15
N GLN A 438 -27.65 -5.15 -16.13
CA GLN A 438 -26.66 -6.20 -15.89
C GLN A 438 -27.32 -7.57 -16.01
N ARG A 439 -26.64 -8.55 -16.62
CA ARG A 439 -27.09 -9.94 -16.57
C ARG A 439 -27.14 -10.38 -15.11
N ARG A 440 -28.25 -10.99 -14.72
CA ARG A 440 -28.37 -11.66 -13.43
C ARG A 440 -27.37 -12.82 -13.37
N VAL A 441 -26.47 -12.77 -12.40
CA VAL A 441 -25.63 -13.92 -12.05
C VAL A 441 -26.52 -14.89 -11.28
N ASN A 442 -26.51 -16.17 -11.67
CA ASN A 442 -27.22 -17.23 -10.96
C ASN A 442 -26.22 -17.91 -10.03
N PRO A 443 -26.20 -17.56 -8.73
CA PRO A 443 -25.14 -18.02 -7.86
C PRO A 443 -25.28 -19.50 -7.54
N VAL A 444 -24.14 -20.17 -7.40
CA VAL A 444 -24.06 -21.47 -6.75
C VAL A 444 -24.57 -21.36 -5.32
N ARG A 445 -25.34 -22.36 -4.88
CA ARG A 445 -25.76 -22.50 -3.48
C ARG A 445 -24.93 -23.56 -2.78
N TYR A 446 -24.37 -23.20 -1.64
CA TYR A 446 -23.48 -24.02 -0.84
C TYR A 446 -24.17 -24.43 0.46
N ASP A 447 -23.87 -25.64 0.93
CA ASP A 447 -24.27 -26.08 2.26
C ASP A 447 -23.41 -25.33 3.28
N VAL A 448 -24.07 -24.57 4.15
CA VAL A 448 -23.42 -23.76 5.19
C VAL A 448 -24.22 -23.81 6.50
N VAL A 449 -23.52 -23.64 7.61
CA VAL A 449 -24.04 -23.38 8.94
C VAL A 449 -23.76 -21.92 9.26
N LEU A 450 -24.82 -21.16 9.53
CA LEU A 450 -24.78 -19.72 9.82
C LEU A 450 -25.13 -19.39 11.28
N GLU A 451 -25.54 -20.38 12.06
CA GLU A 451 -25.94 -20.19 13.45
C GLU A 451 -25.26 -21.25 14.31
N ALA A 452 -25.05 -20.94 15.59
CA ALA A 452 -24.47 -21.86 16.56
C ALA A 452 -25.36 -23.12 16.77
N THR A 453 -26.62 -23.08 16.32
CA THR A 453 -27.54 -24.22 16.29
C THR A 453 -27.05 -25.39 15.44
N GLY A 454 -26.09 -25.16 14.53
CA GLY A 454 -25.54 -26.20 13.67
C GLY A 454 -26.45 -26.59 12.49
N GLU A 455 -27.52 -25.83 12.24
CA GLU A 455 -28.45 -26.12 11.14
C GLU A 455 -27.78 -25.86 9.78
N VAL A 456 -27.72 -26.90 8.95
CA VAL A 456 -27.19 -26.81 7.58
C VAL A 456 -28.27 -26.28 6.65
N ALA A 457 -27.98 -25.18 5.98
CA ALA A 457 -28.86 -24.56 4.99
C ALA A 457 -28.11 -24.20 3.70
N ARG A 458 -28.86 -24.04 2.60
CA ARG A 458 -28.29 -23.77 1.28
C ARG A 458 -28.35 -22.30 0.90
N TYR A 459 -27.21 -21.61 0.98
CA TYR A 459 -27.11 -20.18 0.68
C TYR A 459 -26.12 -19.89 -0.45
N PRO A 460 -26.35 -18.82 -1.24
CA PRO A 460 -25.32 -18.30 -2.12
C PRO A 460 -24.18 -17.67 -1.30
N LEU A 461 -22.96 -17.80 -1.79
CA LEU A 461 -21.79 -17.09 -1.24
C LEU A 461 -21.52 -15.82 -2.04
N VAL A 462 -21.26 -14.73 -1.33
CA VAL A 462 -20.80 -13.45 -1.89
C VAL A 462 -19.39 -13.23 -1.39
N GLY A 463 -18.45 -13.01 -2.31
CA GLY A 463 -17.05 -12.81 -2.00
C GLY A 463 -16.61 -11.38 -2.27
N THR A 464 -15.52 -11.00 -1.64
CA THR A 464 -14.87 -9.71 -1.86
C THR A 464 -13.36 -9.84 -1.69
N TYR A 465 -12.60 -8.94 -2.29
CA TYR A 465 -11.17 -8.78 -2.04
C TYR A 465 -10.77 -7.31 -2.14
N HIS A 466 -9.65 -6.94 -1.52
CA HIS A 466 -9.13 -5.58 -1.59
C HIS A 466 -7.97 -5.50 -2.58
N SER A 467 -8.05 -4.52 -3.48
CA SER A 467 -6.95 -4.13 -4.34
C SER A 467 -6.41 -2.80 -3.81
N ILE A 468 -5.20 -2.84 -3.25
CA ILE A 468 -4.58 -1.70 -2.59
C ILE A 468 -3.33 -1.34 -3.37
N GLN A 469 -3.25 -0.08 -3.81
CA GLN A 469 -2.01 0.50 -4.30
C GLN A 469 -1.05 0.63 -3.13
N GLU A 470 -0.05 -0.23 -3.09
CA GLU A 470 1.11 0.05 -2.26
C GLU A 470 1.81 1.30 -2.81
N ILE A 471 2.10 2.31 -1.98
CA ILE A 471 3.13 3.30 -2.34
C ILE A 471 4.31 2.50 -2.84
N SER A 472 4.64 2.69 -4.12
CA SER A 472 5.56 1.85 -4.87
C SER A 472 6.74 1.41 -4.01
N ARG A 473 6.81 0.10 -3.71
CA ARG A 473 8.03 -0.53 -3.16
C ARG A 473 9.21 -0.38 -4.12
N ALA A 474 8.98 0.01 -5.38
CA ALA A 474 10.06 0.35 -6.28
C ALA A 474 10.73 1.63 -5.82
N VAL A 475 12.06 1.58 -5.73
CA VAL A 475 12.91 2.73 -5.46
C VAL A 475 12.53 3.86 -6.41
N PRO A 476 12.23 5.07 -5.91
CA PRO A 476 12.00 6.24 -6.75
C PRO A 476 13.09 6.37 -7.81
N HIS A 477 12.69 6.71 -9.04
CA HIS A 477 13.59 6.65 -10.19
C HIS A 477 13.57 7.97 -10.96
N LEU A 478 14.76 8.57 -11.09
CA LEU A 478 15.02 9.70 -11.98
C LEU A 478 15.95 9.28 -13.12
N VAL A 479 15.92 10.03 -14.22
CA VAL A 479 16.80 9.82 -15.37
C VAL A 479 17.59 11.09 -15.61
N ALA A 480 18.92 10.99 -15.68
CA ALA A 480 19.79 12.08 -16.09
C ALA A 480 20.22 11.83 -17.54
N ASN A 481 19.73 12.65 -18.46
CA ASN A 481 20.00 12.46 -19.89
C ASN A 481 21.41 12.90 -20.30
N ASP A 482 21.98 13.85 -19.57
CA ASP A 482 23.35 14.33 -19.78
C ASP A 482 23.92 14.93 -18.48
N LEU A 483 25.23 15.19 -18.46
CA LEU A 483 25.96 15.67 -17.27
C LEU A 483 25.41 16.99 -16.70
N ARG A 484 24.80 17.86 -17.52
CA ARG A 484 24.30 19.18 -17.07
C ARG A 484 23.16 19.03 -16.07
N HIS A 485 22.46 17.89 -16.04
CA HIS A 485 21.43 17.63 -15.03
C HIS A 485 21.99 17.72 -13.61
N ALA A 486 23.26 17.33 -13.39
CA ALA A 486 23.90 17.39 -12.07
C ALA A 486 24.08 18.82 -11.54
N SER A 487 23.96 19.83 -12.39
CA SER A 487 24.03 21.26 -12.03
C SER A 487 22.71 22.01 -12.27
N HIS A 488 21.66 21.32 -12.76
CA HIS A 488 20.36 21.95 -13.02
C HIS A 488 19.54 22.08 -11.73
N PRO A 489 19.05 23.28 -11.36
CA PRO A 489 18.38 23.50 -10.07
C PRO A 489 17.16 22.60 -9.82
N SER A 490 16.31 22.37 -10.83
CA SER A 490 15.14 21.49 -10.69
C SER A 490 15.54 20.06 -10.38
N HIS A 491 16.49 19.48 -11.13
CA HIS A 491 16.97 18.12 -10.92
C HIS A 491 17.62 17.94 -9.53
N ILE A 492 18.41 18.92 -9.08
CA ILE A 492 18.99 18.91 -7.73
C ILE A 492 17.88 18.97 -6.66
N THR A 493 16.86 19.79 -6.90
CA THR A 493 15.69 19.90 -6.01
C THR A 493 14.92 18.59 -5.95
N ASP A 494 14.68 17.93 -7.09
CA ASP A 494 14.01 16.64 -7.16
C ASP A 494 14.78 15.56 -6.41
N VAL A 495 16.11 15.54 -6.56
CA VAL A 495 16.99 14.63 -5.81
C VAL A 495 16.89 14.91 -4.30
N SER A 496 17.01 16.17 -3.87
CA SER A 496 16.95 16.53 -2.44
C SER A 496 15.59 16.21 -1.83
N ASN A 497 14.52 16.58 -2.52
CA ASN A 497 13.15 16.31 -2.08
C ASN A 497 12.91 14.81 -1.99
N THR A 498 13.29 14.04 -3.02
CA THR A 498 13.10 12.59 -2.99
C THR A 498 13.86 11.96 -1.81
N LEU A 499 15.14 12.30 -1.63
CA LEU A 499 15.93 11.81 -0.49
C LEU A 499 15.34 12.22 0.87
N ARG A 500 14.76 13.41 0.98
CA ARG A 500 14.09 13.86 2.21
C ARG A 500 12.82 13.05 2.50
N HIS A 501 11.99 12.81 1.49
CA HIS A 501 10.73 12.10 1.66
C HIS A 501 10.94 10.60 1.86
N THR A 502 11.62 9.93 0.92
CA THR A 502 11.72 8.46 0.89
C THR A 502 13.01 7.92 1.52
N GLY A 503 14.06 8.74 1.61
CA GLY A 503 15.38 8.29 2.06
C GLY A 503 16.12 7.41 1.06
N ILE A 504 15.58 7.17 -0.15
CA ILE A 504 16.23 6.33 -1.16
C ILE A 504 15.83 6.78 -2.58
N LEU A 505 16.79 6.80 -3.50
CA LEU A 505 16.57 7.24 -4.88
C LEU A 505 17.54 6.52 -5.84
N LYS A 506 17.02 6.04 -6.96
CA LYS A 506 17.82 5.60 -8.11
C LYS A 506 17.85 6.70 -9.16
N VAL A 507 19.03 7.00 -9.70
CA VAL A 507 19.19 7.80 -10.91
C VAL A 507 19.83 6.94 -11.99
N SER A 508 19.23 6.90 -13.19
CA SER A 508 19.86 6.29 -14.36
C SER A 508 20.52 7.34 -15.22
N LEU A 509 21.83 7.19 -15.45
CA LEU A 509 22.60 8.02 -16.37
C LEU A 509 22.43 7.48 -17.79
N LYS A 510 22.06 8.34 -18.73
CA LYS A 510 22.00 8.01 -20.17
C LYS A 510 23.27 8.39 -20.93
N PHE A 511 24.37 8.53 -20.19
CA PHE A 511 25.69 8.91 -20.69
C PHE A 511 26.76 8.16 -19.87
N GLU A 512 27.96 8.00 -20.45
CA GLU A 512 29.10 7.42 -19.75
C GLU A 512 29.67 8.41 -18.72
N ASP A 513 29.96 7.93 -17.51
CA ASP A 513 30.50 8.74 -16.43
C ASP A 513 31.45 7.93 -15.53
N ASP A 514 32.44 7.29 -16.13
CA ASP A 514 33.39 6.43 -15.41
C ASP A 514 34.26 7.18 -14.40
N SER A 515 34.28 8.52 -14.48
CA SER A 515 35.00 9.43 -13.56
C SER A 515 34.09 10.06 -12.49
N SER A 516 32.80 9.73 -12.47
CA SER A 516 31.82 10.18 -11.46
C SER A 516 31.63 11.70 -11.38
N HIS A 517 31.75 12.39 -12.52
CA HIS A 517 31.53 13.83 -12.60
C HIS A 517 30.08 14.20 -12.27
N TYR A 518 29.11 13.36 -12.60
CA TYR A 518 27.71 13.57 -12.24
C TYR A 518 27.55 13.64 -10.72
N LEU A 519 28.09 12.65 -10.00
CA LEU A 519 28.03 12.62 -8.53
C LEU A 519 28.77 13.82 -7.93
N GLN A 520 29.95 14.16 -8.45
CA GLN A 520 30.74 15.28 -7.95
C GLN A 520 29.95 16.60 -8.04
N GLN A 521 29.37 16.90 -9.21
CA GLN A 521 28.57 18.12 -9.41
C GLN A 521 27.29 18.12 -8.59
N LEU A 522 26.60 16.97 -8.51
CA LEU A 522 25.38 16.83 -7.72
C LEU A 522 25.64 17.10 -6.24
N MET A 523 26.74 16.60 -5.66
CA MET A 523 27.08 16.85 -4.25
C MET A 523 27.36 18.33 -3.98
N ILE A 524 28.07 19.02 -4.89
CA ILE A 524 28.30 20.46 -4.81
C ILE A 524 26.97 21.22 -4.88
N GLY A 525 26.07 20.82 -5.79
CA GLY A 525 24.74 21.39 -5.93
C GLY A 525 23.87 21.22 -4.68
N LEU A 526 23.79 20.01 -4.13
CA LEU A 526 23.05 19.72 -2.90
C LEU A 526 23.57 20.52 -1.69
N HIS A 527 24.90 20.68 -1.59
CA HIS A 527 25.51 21.53 -0.57
C HIS A 527 25.09 23.00 -0.73
N LYS A 528 25.27 23.54 -1.95
CA LYS A 528 25.02 24.95 -2.24
C LYS A 528 23.54 25.36 -2.11
N HIS A 529 22.62 24.47 -2.50
CA HIS A 529 21.20 24.82 -2.67
C HIS A 529 20.28 24.22 -1.60
N HIS A 530 20.67 23.13 -0.93
CA HIS A 530 19.81 22.42 0.02
C HIS A 530 20.48 22.14 1.38
N GLY A 531 21.65 22.72 1.66
CA GLY A 531 22.28 22.68 2.97
C GLY A 531 22.80 21.30 3.39
N HIS A 532 23.09 20.42 2.43
CA HIS A 532 23.80 19.17 2.70
C HIS A 532 25.26 19.49 3.05
N GLY A 533 25.88 18.76 3.98
CA GLY A 533 27.33 18.85 4.20
C GLY A 533 28.12 18.30 3.02
N LEU A 534 29.36 18.77 2.85
CA LEU A 534 30.26 18.31 1.79
C LEU A 534 30.65 16.83 1.96
N PRO A 535 31.12 16.17 0.88
CA PRO A 535 31.59 14.79 0.96
C PRO A 535 32.74 14.61 1.96
N ILE A 536 32.69 13.50 2.70
CA ILE A 536 33.77 13.11 3.61
C ILE A 536 34.85 12.32 2.86
N THR A 537 36.10 12.56 3.21
CA THR A 537 37.21 11.79 2.67
C THR A 537 37.26 10.40 3.30
N HIS A 538 37.35 9.35 2.49
CA HIS A 538 37.43 7.97 3.01
C HIS A 538 38.73 7.69 3.77
N SER A 539 39.81 8.36 3.38
CA SER A 539 41.09 8.38 4.08
C SER A 539 41.86 9.64 3.72
N ALA A 540 42.98 9.89 4.41
CA ALA A 540 43.87 11.02 4.11
C ALA A 540 44.38 11.04 2.65
N SER A 541 44.31 9.92 1.92
CA SER A 541 44.90 9.76 0.57
C SER A 541 43.90 9.51 -0.56
N ARG A 542 42.60 9.30 -0.28
CA ARG A 542 41.64 8.76 -1.27
C ARG A 542 40.54 9.72 -1.73
N GLY A 543 40.57 10.99 -1.30
CA GLY A 543 39.56 11.98 -1.72
C GLY A 543 38.12 11.54 -1.39
N TRP A 544 37.14 11.99 -2.19
CA TRP A 544 35.70 11.77 -1.94
C TRP A 544 35.19 10.39 -2.38
N PHE A 545 35.87 9.76 -3.35
CA PHE A 545 35.39 8.55 -4.00
C PHE A 545 36.17 7.32 -3.56
N TRP A 546 35.44 6.24 -3.31
CA TRP A 546 35.99 4.94 -2.92
C TRP A 546 35.59 3.88 -3.93
N ASP A 547 36.57 3.15 -4.45
CA ASP A 547 36.27 2.04 -5.35
C ASP A 547 35.80 0.82 -4.55
N ILE A 548 34.68 0.24 -4.93
CA ILE A 548 34.13 -0.99 -4.35
C ILE A 548 34.30 -2.06 -5.41
N ARG A 549 35.44 -2.74 -5.35
CA ARG A 549 35.83 -3.79 -6.29
C ARG A 549 36.56 -4.90 -5.55
N PRO A 550 36.27 -6.19 -5.83
CA PRO A 550 37.06 -7.29 -5.32
C PRO A 550 38.56 -7.13 -5.67
N ASN A 551 39.43 -7.14 -4.66
CA ASN A 551 40.88 -7.12 -4.86
C ASN A 551 41.58 -7.89 -3.74
N SER A 552 42.48 -8.82 -4.08
CA SER A 552 43.22 -9.65 -3.11
C SER A 552 44.70 -9.23 -2.93
N THR A 553 45.18 -8.25 -3.69
CA THR A 553 46.63 -7.92 -3.77
C THR A 553 46.96 -6.46 -3.49
N THR A 554 46.04 -5.53 -3.76
CA THR A 554 46.26 -4.09 -3.50
C THR A 554 45.03 -3.50 -2.83
N PHE A 555 45.15 -3.14 -1.55
CA PHE A 555 44.06 -2.60 -0.76
C PHE A 555 44.08 -1.07 -0.75
N GLN A 556 42.92 -0.44 -0.61
CA GLN A 556 42.84 1.02 -0.52
C GLN A 556 43.25 1.57 0.84
N THR A 557 43.32 0.72 1.88
CA THR A 557 43.94 1.05 3.17
C THR A 557 45.34 0.42 3.27
N PRO A 558 46.29 1.04 4.01
CA PRO A 558 47.69 0.59 4.03
C PRO A 558 47.94 -0.80 4.62
N SER A 559 47.07 -1.30 5.52
CA SER A 559 47.35 -2.49 6.32
C SER A 559 46.23 -3.53 6.37
N HIS A 560 45.01 -3.21 5.92
CA HIS A 560 43.85 -4.12 6.02
C HIS A 560 42.92 -4.01 4.79
N GLN A 561 42.31 -5.13 4.40
CA GLN A 561 41.31 -5.15 3.34
C GLN A 561 39.95 -4.72 3.89
N ALA A 562 39.30 -3.74 3.26
CA ALA A 562 37.94 -3.37 3.68
C ALA A 562 36.95 -4.46 3.22
N ARG A 563 35.90 -4.76 4.01
CA ARG A 563 34.85 -5.73 3.61
C ARG A 563 34.22 -5.43 2.25
N SER A 564 34.12 -4.16 1.87
CA SER A 564 33.63 -3.75 0.55
C SER A 564 34.54 -4.16 -0.63
N GLU A 565 35.79 -4.53 -0.36
CA GLU A 565 36.78 -4.99 -1.34
C GLU A 565 36.87 -6.52 -1.40
N THR A 566 36.02 -7.25 -0.67
CA THR A 566 35.96 -8.71 -0.68
C THR A 566 34.80 -9.22 -1.54
N MET A 567 34.84 -10.52 -1.88
CA MET A 567 33.73 -11.22 -2.53
C MET A 567 32.68 -11.78 -1.55
N GLU A 568 32.98 -11.76 -0.26
CA GLU A 568 32.11 -12.32 0.79
C GLU A 568 30.79 -11.57 0.92
N GLU A 569 29.79 -12.14 1.58
CA GLU A 569 28.62 -11.37 1.95
C GLU A 569 28.99 -10.18 2.87
N PHE A 570 28.23 -9.10 2.76
CA PHE A 570 28.28 -7.99 3.70
C PHE A 570 26.93 -7.93 4.43
N PRO A 571 26.86 -8.40 5.69
CA PRO A 571 25.64 -8.40 6.48
C PRO A 571 25.03 -7.00 6.67
N TRP A 572 23.83 -6.95 7.26
CA TRP A 572 23.12 -5.70 7.54
C TRP A 572 23.96 -4.68 8.29
N HIS A 573 24.10 -3.49 7.70
CA HIS A 573 24.84 -2.39 8.27
C HIS A 573 24.36 -1.02 7.78
N THR A 574 24.85 0.01 8.44
CA THR A 574 24.91 1.40 7.97
C THR A 574 26.38 1.79 7.79
N ASP A 575 26.64 2.70 6.85
CA ASP A 575 28.00 3.15 6.56
C ASP A 575 28.58 3.96 7.73
N CYS A 576 29.83 3.67 8.11
CA CYS A 576 30.55 4.38 9.17
C CYS A 576 29.81 4.45 10.52
N SER A 577 29.07 3.41 10.90
CA SER A 577 28.33 3.34 12.18
C SER A 577 29.17 3.56 13.44
N TYR A 578 30.49 3.40 13.34
CA TYR A 578 31.49 3.59 14.39
C TYR A 578 32.02 5.03 14.51
N GLU A 579 31.62 5.96 13.65
CA GLU A 579 32.01 7.37 13.75
C GLU A 579 31.06 8.12 14.70
N GLU A 580 31.57 9.15 15.39
CA GLU A 580 30.73 10.05 16.21
C GLU A 580 29.70 10.80 15.35
N ALA A 581 30.15 11.24 14.16
CA ALA A 581 29.33 11.89 13.16
C ALA A 581 29.30 11.03 11.89
N PRO A 582 28.48 9.96 11.84
CA PRO A 582 28.35 9.17 10.63
C PRO A 582 27.81 10.03 9.48
N PRO A 583 28.07 9.65 8.21
CA PRO A 583 27.47 10.32 7.07
C PRO A 583 25.96 10.09 7.07
N ARG A 584 25.17 11.15 6.95
CA ARG A 584 23.71 11.02 6.78
C ARG A 584 23.35 10.35 5.47
N TYR A 585 24.15 10.54 4.43
CA TYR A 585 23.87 9.98 3.12
C TYR A 585 25.08 9.32 2.48
N PHE A 586 24.83 8.31 1.65
CA PHE A 586 25.81 7.73 0.74
C PHE A 586 25.21 7.45 -0.63
N ALA A 587 26.08 7.29 -1.63
CA ALA A 587 25.68 6.89 -2.96
C ALA A 587 26.63 5.83 -3.52
N LEU A 588 26.08 4.93 -4.34
CA LEU A 588 26.82 3.94 -5.11
C LEU A 588 26.53 4.15 -6.60
N GLN A 589 27.57 4.43 -7.38
CA GLN A 589 27.52 4.40 -8.83
C GLN A 589 27.96 3.03 -9.34
N VAL A 590 27.17 2.43 -10.21
CA VAL A 590 27.48 1.18 -10.89
C VAL A 590 28.31 1.47 -12.14
N LEU A 591 29.62 1.20 -12.04
CA LEU A 591 30.53 1.24 -13.18
C LEU A 591 30.53 -0.11 -13.92
N ARG A 592 30.38 -1.19 -13.16
CA ARG A 592 30.12 -2.54 -13.66
C ARG A 592 29.37 -3.34 -12.61
N GLU A 593 28.17 -3.79 -12.94
CA GLU A 593 27.36 -4.70 -12.14
C GLU A 593 27.99 -6.10 -12.05
N ASP A 594 27.48 -6.92 -11.13
CA ASP A 594 27.80 -8.34 -11.10
C ASP A 594 27.07 -9.05 -12.24
N GLN A 595 27.81 -9.70 -13.15
CA GLN A 595 27.24 -10.41 -14.29
C GLN A 595 27.07 -11.92 -14.05
N CYS A 596 27.34 -12.37 -12.82
CA CYS A 596 27.33 -13.78 -12.42
C CYS A 596 26.20 -14.09 -11.40
N GLY A 597 25.22 -13.20 -11.26
CA GLY A 597 24.07 -13.36 -10.36
C GLY A 597 24.40 -13.20 -8.88
N GLY A 598 25.50 -12.52 -8.54
CA GLY A 598 25.88 -12.17 -7.17
C GLY A 598 25.70 -10.67 -6.87
N GLY A 599 26.15 -10.23 -5.69
CA GLY A 599 26.30 -8.82 -5.35
C GLY A 599 25.01 -8.00 -5.28
N THR A 600 23.86 -8.66 -5.08
CA THR A 600 22.55 -8.04 -4.84
C THR A 600 22.63 -7.11 -3.64
N LEU A 601 22.12 -5.89 -3.80
CA LEU A 601 22.00 -4.91 -2.74
C LEU A 601 20.61 -5.05 -2.09
N SER A 602 20.58 -5.58 -0.88
CA SER A 602 19.37 -5.69 -0.06
C SER A 602 19.22 -4.43 0.77
N VAL A 603 18.04 -3.82 0.80
CA VAL A 603 17.80 -2.60 1.58
C VAL A 603 16.51 -2.70 2.40
N MET A 604 16.55 -2.24 3.65
CA MET A 604 15.45 -2.32 4.61
C MET A 604 15.19 -0.95 5.24
N ASN A 605 13.94 -0.49 5.17
CA ASN A 605 13.54 0.77 5.79
C ASN A 605 13.49 0.63 7.31
N VAL A 606 14.15 1.55 8.02
CA VAL A 606 14.29 1.45 9.48
C VAL A 606 12.99 1.72 10.21
N GLY A 607 12.14 2.63 9.72
CA GLY A 607 10.80 2.87 10.28
C GLY A 607 9.87 1.65 10.17
N ARG A 608 10.04 0.84 9.11
CA ARG A 608 9.35 -0.46 9.02
C ARG A 608 9.96 -1.49 9.95
N LEU A 609 11.29 -1.56 10.02
CA LEU A 609 11.99 -2.47 10.93
C LEU A 609 11.59 -2.24 12.38
N SER A 610 11.50 -0.97 12.81
CA SER A 610 11.10 -0.63 14.17
C SER A 610 9.67 -1.07 14.49
N SER A 611 8.75 -1.01 13.53
CA SER A 611 7.38 -1.54 13.69
C SER A 611 7.31 -3.07 13.86
N LEU A 612 8.38 -3.80 13.53
CA LEU A 612 8.49 -5.24 13.69
C LEU A 612 9.16 -5.66 15.01
N LEU A 613 9.73 -4.72 15.76
CA LEU A 613 10.38 -4.95 17.04
C LEU A 613 9.42 -4.62 18.20
N SER A 614 9.67 -5.22 19.36
CA SER A 614 8.94 -4.88 20.58
C SER A 614 9.24 -3.43 21.01
N THR A 615 8.25 -2.78 21.64
CA THR A 615 8.41 -1.42 22.19
C THR A 615 9.55 -1.35 23.20
N SER A 616 9.72 -2.39 24.01
CA SER A 616 10.84 -2.52 24.96
C SER A 616 12.19 -2.56 24.24
N THR A 617 12.29 -3.28 23.13
CA THR A 617 13.53 -3.36 22.35
C THR A 617 13.85 -2.04 21.68
N CYS A 618 12.87 -1.37 21.06
CA CYS A 618 13.08 -0.02 20.51
C CYS A 618 13.57 0.96 21.60
N THR A 619 12.97 0.91 22.79
CA THR A 619 13.35 1.76 23.93
C THR A 619 14.78 1.49 24.38
N ALA A 620 15.17 0.22 24.52
CA ALA A 620 16.53 -0.15 24.91
C ALA A 620 17.56 0.26 23.84
N LEU A 621 17.24 0.07 22.55
CA LEU A 621 18.11 0.45 21.43
C LEU A 621 18.36 1.97 21.33
N LEU A 622 17.46 2.80 21.86
CA LEU A 622 17.63 4.26 21.94
C LEU A 622 18.60 4.71 23.04
N ARG A 623 18.85 3.87 24.06
CA ARG A 623 19.69 4.25 25.21
C ARG A 623 21.17 4.16 24.89
N PRO A 624 22.03 4.97 25.53
CA PRO A 624 23.47 4.97 25.29
C PRO A 624 24.20 3.77 25.93
N GLU A 625 23.71 2.57 25.67
CA GLU A 625 24.14 1.31 26.31
C GLU A 625 24.87 0.36 25.35
N TYR A 626 25.36 0.89 24.22
CA TYR A 626 26.07 0.10 23.21
C TYR A 626 27.44 0.71 22.92
N ARG A 627 28.47 -0.11 23.01
CA ARG A 627 29.82 0.20 22.55
C ARG A 627 29.99 -0.24 21.10
N ILE A 628 30.27 0.70 20.22
CA ILE A 628 30.50 0.49 18.80
C ILE A 628 32.00 0.66 18.54
N THR A 629 32.69 -0.44 18.26
CA THR A 629 34.16 -0.46 18.09
C THR A 629 34.55 0.03 16.70
N VAL A 630 35.57 0.88 16.61
CA VAL A 630 36.14 1.29 15.32
C VAL A 630 36.89 0.09 14.72
N PRO A 631 36.52 -0.38 13.51
CA PRO A 631 37.22 -1.49 12.87
C PRO A 631 38.71 -1.17 12.66
N PRO A 632 39.62 -2.17 12.76
CA PRO A 632 41.07 -1.96 12.63
C PRO A 632 41.48 -1.22 11.35
N GLU A 633 40.76 -1.48 10.25
CA GLU A 633 41.03 -0.88 8.94
C GLU A 633 40.70 0.63 8.84
N PHE A 634 40.00 1.19 9.85
CA PHE A 634 39.54 2.59 9.86
C PHE A 634 40.03 3.40 11.07
N VAL A 635 40.98 2.88 11.86
CA VAL A 635 41.58 3.62 12.98
C VAL A 635 42.41 4.80 12.46
N LYS A 636 41.99 6.04 12.77
CA LYS A 636 42.66 7.28 12.34
C LYS A 636 43.67 7.82 13.36
N CYS A 637 43.51 7.51 14.65
CA CYS A 637 44.35 7.98 15.75
C CYS A 637 44.31 6.96 16.91
N ASP A 638 45.44 6.77 17.60
CA ASP A 638 45.63 5.78 18.68
C ASP A 638 44.86 6.07 19.98
N THR A 639 43.97 7.07 19.99
CA THR A 639 43.27 7.52 21.21
C THR A 639 41.76 7.27 21.19
N LYS A 640 41.15 7.03 20.03
CA LYS A 640 39.69 6.79 19.90
C LYS A 640 39.41 5.49 19.16
N HIS A 641 39.06 4.46 19.91
CA HIS A 641 38.81 3.11 19.39
C HIS A 641 37.34 2.68 19.42
N HIS A 642 36.45 3.48 19.99
CA HIS A 642 35.02 3.17 20.05
C HIS A 642 34.17 4.41 20.30
N VAL A 643 32.88 4.30 20.00
CA VAL A 643 31.82 5.24 20.39
C VAL A 643 30.86 4.52 21.32
N VAL A 644 30.34 5.21 22.33
CA VAL A 644 29.25 4.68 23.18
C VAL A 644 27.99 5.50 22.88
N GLY A 645 26.87 4.82 22.63
CA GLY A 645 25.57 5.48 22.48
C GLY A 645 24.48 4.53 21.99
N GLY A 646 23.31 5.06 21.66
CA GLY A 646 22.19 4.27 21.12
C GLY A 646 22.51 3.68 19.75
N LEU A 647 21.86 2.57 19.41
CA LEU A 647 21.85 2.02 18.06
C LEU A 647 20.71 2.60 17.23
N MET A 648 19.61 2.99 17.87
CA MET A 648 18.49 3.68 17.24
C MET A 648 18.45 5.15 17.63
N ALA A 649 17.77 5.93 16.80
CA ALA A 649 17.41 7.31 17.09
C ALA A 649 16.00 7.60 16.58
N THR A 650 15.41 8.65 17.13
CA THR A 650 14.11 9.16 16.69
C THR A 650 14.26 10.25 15.64
N ASP A 651 13.26 10.40 14.79
CA ASP A 651 13.15 11.59 13.94
C ASP A 651 12.59 12.79 14.72
N ALA A 652 12.36 13.89 13.99
CA ALA A 652 11.81 15.13 14.54
C ALA A 652 10.40 14.96 15.18
N LYS A 653 9.74 13.82 15.00
CA LYS A 653 8.42 13.49 15.55
C LYS A 653 8.52 12.44 16.66
N GLU A 654 9.73 12.22 17.18
CA GLU A 654 10.01 11.27 18.26
C GLU A 654 9.73 9.80 17.90
N VAL A 655 9.58 9.48 16.60
CA VAL A 655 9.37 8.10 16.14
C VAL A 655 10.71 7.41 15.89
N PRO A 656 10.95 6.18 16.40
CA PRO A 656 12.17 5.42 16.13
C PRO A 656 12.26 5.03 14.64
N SER A 657 12.95 5.85 13.86
CA SER A 657 13.03 5.70 12.40
C SER A 657 14.46 5.77 11.85
N MET A 658 15.46 5.86 12.74
CA MET A 658 16.87 5.93 12.39
C MET A 658 17.69 4.86 13.13
N VAL A 659 18.76 4.38 12.48
CA VAL A 659 19.67 3.41 13.07
C VAL A 659 21.12 3.71 12.69
N ARG A 660 22.05 3.34 13.57
CA ARG A 660 23.46 3.10 13.25
C ARG A 660 23.81 1.70 13.71
N PHE A 661 24.22 0.86 12.78
CA PHE A 661 24.39 -0.56 13.09
C PHE A 661 25.45 -1.20 12.20
N ARG A 662 26.24 -2.08 12.80
CA ARG A 662 27.08 -3.06 12.10
C ARG A 662 27.35 -4.18 13.08
N GLU A 663 26.84 -5.36 12.78
CA GLU A 663 26.72 -6.45 13.75
C GLU A 663 28.05 -6.83 14.42
N ASP A 664 29.13 -6.95 13.66
CA ASP A 664 30.42 -7.48 14.13
C ASP A 664 31.20 -6.53 15.05
N ILE A 665 30.73 -5.30 15.27
CA ILE A 665 31.43 -4.28 16.05
C ILE A 665 30.62 -3.71 17.21
N VAL A 666 29.42 -4.20 17.44
CA VAL A 666 28.52 -3.73 18.51
C VAL A 666 28.63 -4.66 19.72
N THR A 667 28.86 -4.08 20.90
CA THR A 667 28.85 -4.78 22.19
C THR A 667 27.84 -4.11 23.12
N PRO A 668 26.82 -4.83 23.61
CA PRO A 668 25.89 -4.30 24.61
C PRO A 668 26.60 -4.15 25.96
N LEU A 669 26.27 -3.09 26.70
CA LEU A 669 26.86 -2.78 28.01
C LEU A 669 25.98 -3.22 29.19
N THR A 670 24.72 -3.57 28.93
CA THR A 670 23.74 -4.02 29.93
C THR A 670 23.03 -5.30 29.47
N ALA A 671 22.38 -6.02 30.39
CA ALA A 671 21.60 -7.20 30.06
C ALA A 671 20.37 -6.86 29.20
N GLU A 672 19.71 -5.73 29.46
CA GLU A 672 18.58 -5.25 28.65
C GLU A 672 19.03 -4.91 27.22
N ALA A 673 20.16 -4.20 27.08
CA ALA A 673 20.75 -3.89 25.79
C ALA A 673 21.12 -5.17 25.01
N ALA A 674 21.59 -6.22 25.71
CA ALA A 674 21.92 -7.50 25.10
C ALA A 674 20.67 -8.24 24.56
N LEU A 675 19.57 -8.25 25.31
CA LEU A 675 18.30 -8.82 24.86
C LEU A 675 17.73 -8.08 23.66
N ALA A 676 17.74 -6.74 23.69
CA ALA A 676 17.26 -5.90 22.60
C ALA A 676 18.10 -6.07 21.33
N LEU A 677 19.42 -6.17 21.46
CA LEU A 677 20.32 -6.47 20.33
C LEU A 677 20.04 -7.87 19.76
N GLN A 678 19.75 -8.85 20.59
CA GLN A 678 19.42 -10.20 20.14
C GLN A 678 18.08 -10.24 19.38
N GLU A 679 17.06 -9.53 19.87
CA GLU A 679 15.78 -9.40 19.17
C GLU A 679 15.96 -8.71 17.82
N LEU A 680 16.72 -7.61 17.75
CA LEU A 680 17.05 -6.92 16.51
C LEU A 680 17.70 -7.88 15.49
N LYS A 681 18.71 -8.66 15.91
CA LYS A 681 19.38 -9.65 15.06
C LYS A 681 18.42 -10.73 14.56
N ASN A 682 17.61 -11.29 15.46
CA ASN A 682 16.63 -12.32 15.11
C ASN A 682 15.59 -11.78 14.13
N CYS A 683 15.13 -10.54 14.33
CA CYS A 683 14.19 -9.88 13.44
C CYS A 683 14.78 -9.69 12.03
N LEU A 684 16.02 -9.21 11.93
CA LEU A 684 16.72 -9.03 10.65
C LEU A 684 16.93 -10.33 9.86
N LEU A 685 16.94 -11.48 10.53
CA LEU A 685 17.01 -12.81 9.91
C LEU A 685 15.63 -13.42 9.63
N GLY A 686 14.56 -12.84 10.19
CA GLY A 686 13.21 -13.38 10.14
C GLY A 686 12.48 -13.17 8.81
N GLN A 687 11.48 -14.02 8.54
CA GLN A 687 10.67 -13.97 7.31
C GLN A 687 9.93 -12.63 7.13
N LYS A 688 9.54 -11.97 8.23
CA LYS A 688 8.88 -10.66 8.19
C LYS A 688 9.77 -9.58 7.56
N VAL A 689 11.05 -9.50 7.97
CA VAL A 689 12.01 -8.57 7.36
C VAL A 689 12.30 -8.97 5.91
N GLN A 690 12.38 -10.25 5.59
CA GLN A 690 12.56 -10.70 4.20
C GLN A 690 11.43 -10.22 3.28
N ALA A 691 10.18 -10.25 3.74
CA ALA A 691 9.03 -9.76 2.98
C ALA A 691 9.02 -8.23 2.78
N GLU A 692 9.67 -7.49 3.68
CA GLU A 692 9.77 -6.02 3.65
C GLU A 692 11.06 -5.51 2.97
N THR A 693 12.03 -6.40 2.71
CA THR A 693 13.32 -6.06 2.13
C THR A 693 13.22 -5.86 0.62
N LEU A 694 13.76 -4.75 0.12
CA LEU A 694 13.91 -4.54 -1.32
C LEU A 694 15.22 -5.20 -1.80
N GLN A 695 15.09 -6.08 -2.79
CA GLN A 695 16.21 -6.78 -3.40
C GLN A 695 16.60 -6.09 -4.71
N LEU A 696 17.70 -5.35 -4.70
CA LEU A 696 18.19 -4.61 -5.88
C LEU A 696 19.26 -5.46 -6.59
N THR A 697 18.83 -6.24 -7.57
CA THR A 697 19.70 -7.08 -8.41
C THR A 697 20.45 -6.26 -9.46
N SER A 698 21.33 -6.91 -10.22
CA SER A 698 22.00 -6.30 -11.39
C SER A 698 21.02 -5.78 -12.43
N ASP A 699 19.86 -6.41 -12.61
CA ASP A 699 18.80 -5.92 -13.50
C ASP A 699 18.17 -4.62 -12.97
N CYS A 700 18.07 -4.48 -11.65
CA CYS A 700 17.59 -3.25 -11.01
C CYS A 700 18.63 -2.13 -11.07
N LEU A 701 19.92 -2.47 -11.01
CA LEU A 701 21.05 -1.54 -10.95
C LEU A 701 22.12 -1.88 -12.00
N PRO A 702 21.81 -1.75 -13.30
CA PRO A 702 22.80 -1.97 -14.36
C PRO A 702 23.84 -0.84 -14.37
N ARG A 703 24.95 -1.03 -15.09
CA ARG A 703 25.93 0.02 -15.40
C ARG A 703 25.25 1.35 -15.76
N GLY A 704 25.79 2.45 -15.20
CA GLY A 704 25.20 3.78 -15.34
C GLY A 704 24.07 4.07 -14.34
N SER A 705 23.79 3.17 -13.40
CA SER A 705 22.89 3.45 -12.27
C SER A 705 23.64 4.11 -11.12
N VAL A 706 23.01 5.10 -10.48
CA VAL A 706 23.45 5.69 -9.20
C VAL A 706 22.34 5.48 -8.19
N ILE A 707 22.61 4.75 -7.11
CA ILE A 707 21.69 4.64 -5.97
C ILE A 707 22.16 5.61 -4.88
N LEU A 708 21.27 6.48 -4.41
CA LEU A 708 21.48 7.41 -3.30
C LEU A 708 20.59 6.99 -2.13
N MET A 709 21.10 7.11 -0.91
CA MET A 709 20.42 6.59 0.28
C MET A 709 20.70 7.44 1.51
N ASP A 710 19.67 7.66 2.32
CA ASP A 710 19.75 8.14 3.70
C ASP A 710 20.21 6.97 4.58
N ASN A 711 21.47 7.05 4.97
CA ASN A 711 22.21 6.05 5.73
C ASN A 711 21.62 5.83 7.13
N TYR A 712 20.81 6.76 7.65
CA TYR A 712 20.18 6.63 8.96
C TYR A 712 18.84 5.91 8.84
N ARG A 713 18.09 6.16 7.77
CA ARG A 713 16.73 5.63 7.57
C ARG A 713 16.67 4.30 6.83
N TRP A 714 17.81 3.83 6.30
CA TRP A 714 17.89 2.58 5.54
C TRP A 714 19.09 1.73 5.95
N LEU A 715 18.83 0.48 6.35
CA LEU A 715 19.83 -0.56 6.48
C LEU A 715 20.11 -1.17 5.11
N HIS A 716 21.34 -1.59 4.89
CA HIS A 716 21.72 -2.30 3.67
C HIS A 716 22.62 -3.49 3.93
N ALA A 717 22.51 -4.49 3.06
CA ALA A 717 23.33 -5.68 3.02
C ALA A 717 23.68 -6.01 1.57
N ARG A 718 24.73 -6.80 1.38
CA ARG A 718 25.17 -7.27 0.06
C ARG A 718 25.32 -8.79 0.11
N SER A 719 24.69 -9.49 -0.84
CA SER A 719 24.95 -10.92 -1.03
C SER A 719 26.38 -11.16 -1.55
N HIS A 720 26.83 -12.42 -1.54
CA HIS A 720 28.11 -12.81 -2.12
C HIS A 720 28.28 -12.24 -3.54
N VAL A 721 29.42 -11.61 -3.80
CA VAL A 721 29.80 -11.22 -5.16
C VAL A 721 30.35 -12.43 -5.88
N ARG A 722 29.88 -12.65 -7.10
CA ARG A 722 30.28 -13.78 -7.94
C ARG A 722 31.13 -13.32 -9.12
N ASP A 723 31.07 -12.04 -9.45
CA ASP A 723 31.90 -11.44 -10.49
C ASP A 723 33.14 -10.72 -9.88
N PRO A 724 34.37 -11.24 -10.07
CA PRO A 724 35.59 -10.62 -9.53
C PRO A 724 35.93 -9.26 -10.17
N VAL A 725 35.30 -8.92 -11.29
CA VAL A 725 35.50 -7.64 -11.98
C VAL A 725 34.35 -6.66 -11.77
N ARG A 726 33.37 -6.98 -10.91
CA ARG A 726 32.34 -6.04 -10.42
C ARG A 726 33.00 -4.78 -9.86
N HIS A 727 32.47 -3.61 -10.24
CA HIS A 727 33.05 -2.32 -9.84
C HIS A 727 31.94 -1.30 -9.57
N LEU A 728 31.84 -0.87 -8.32
CA LEU A 728 31.04 0.30 -7.94
C LEU A 728 31.95 1.42 -7.45
N ARG A 729 31.42 2.64 -7.45
CA ARG A 729 32.06 3.79 -6.79
C ARG A 729 31.18 4.37 -5.71
N ARG A 730 31.75 4.61 -4.54
CA ARG A 730 31.04 5.11 -3.36
C ARG A 730 31.47 6.52 -2.99
N VAL A 731 30.49 7.34 -2.64
CA VAL A 731 30.68 8.64 -1.96
C VAL A 731 29.79 8.70 -0.73
N ARG A 732 30.27 9.37 0.32
CA ARG A 732 29.56 9.61 1.58
C ARG A 732 29.59 11.10 1.84
N TRP A 733 28.51 11.69 2.32
CA TRP A 733 28.45 13.13 2.58
C TRP A 733 27.51 13.45 3.73
N ASP A 734 27.47 14.73 4.10
CA ASP A 734 26.62 15.26 5.17
C ASP A 734 26.85 14.54 6.51
N ALA A 735 28.12 14.46 6.94
CA ALA A 735 28.46 13.91 8.25
C ALA A 735 27.88 14.79 9.36
N ARG A 736 27.09 14.17 10.23
CA ARG A 736 26.41 14.83 11.35
C ARG A 736 26.44 13.92 12.57
N PRO A 737 26.52 14.46 13.80
CA PRO A 737 26.32 13.67 15.01
C PRO A 737 25.08 12.80 14.87
N PHE A 738 25.19 11.53 15.23
CA PHE A 738 24.02 10.66 15.24
C PHE A 738 23.06 11.16 16.33
N PRO A 739 21.75 11.35 16.06
CA PRO A 739 20.85 11.97 17.03
C PRO A 739 20.78 11.16 18.32
N THR A 740 20.85 11.83 19.46
CA THR A 740 20.69 11.25 20.79
C THR A 740 19.32 11.62 21.36
N SER A 741 18.70 10.69 22.11
CA SER A 741 17.36 10.86 22.71
C SER A 741 17.32 11.78 23.93
N LEU A 742 18.46 12.38 24.32
CA LEU A 742 18.56 13.27 25.48
C LEU A 742 18.61 14.72 24.99
N ASN A 743 17.59 15.49 25.36
CA ASN A 743 17.56 16.95 25.20
C ASN A 743 18.79 17.58 25.88
N ASP A 744 19.81 17.92 25.11
CA ASP A 744 20.82 18.91 25.50
C ASP A 744 20.23 20.32 25.35
N SER A 745 19.23 20.62 26.18
CA SER A 745 18.76 21.99 26.44
C SER A 745 19.31 22.49 27.77
N SER A 746 20.58 22.23 28.05
CA SER A 746 21.33 22.88 29.12
C SER A 746 22.80 22.98 28.76
N ILE A 747 23.29 24.23 28.74
CA ILE A 747 24.69 24.70 28.59
C ILE A 747 24.96 25.38 27.24
N VAL A 748 24.40 26.59 27.08
CA VAL A 748 25.14 27.78 26.63
C VAL A 748 24.60 28.97 27.45
N GLN A 749 25.32 29.34 28.50
CA GLN A 749 25.47 30.74 28.93
C GLN A 749 26.92 31.11 28.69
#